data_AF-R7YTB5-F1
#
_entry.id   AF-R7YTB5-F1
#
_cell.length_a   1.000
_cell.length_b   1.000
_cell.length_c   1.000
_cell.angle_alpha   90.00
_cell.angle_beta   90.00
_cell.angle_gamma   90.00
#
_symmetry.space_group_name_H-M   'P 1'
#
loop_
_entity.id
_entity.type
_entity.pdbx_description
1 polymer ?
#
loop_
_entity_poly.entity_id
_entity_poly.type
_entity_poly.pdbx_seq_one_letter_code
_entity_poly.pdbx_strand_id
1 'polypeptide(L)'
;MPLPPIAPFPPANLRREIIPEEWEACLDAWIALAEAHLRSGDQVFRASATGDSPLVTFLLTYFHEASAAASKDVYFQGPKASNLRRSCFLLSHRLLSGNPIPSASLTSWTFLADLCRAFPRSESLRDVLRSLWARKREKVEAELQKLKVSLTQSLESDHPDVAEQDIKRLAPLMHASPDVAVFFIVGSDFLDSLSAGYIRASAALRARLVTIAYLGLVSLARAAKPNYSLLSDHLYGLKSNAEAIQRADSSSGSLLADLVTNTPILQKIRDSSSNSEGARAKNLAASLSALRLPAAARPKRLIRRKVDKGKARASDEYGHGAFEGGVHVHRMSLISQVQDLFPDLGSGFVVKLLDAYGDDVEQVTAHLLDGSLPAYLAEADRTEQLPQPAETPPELAPHLAPRSTPPPQRRNVFDNDELDRLAVDASRLHIGRKNEKLTADTILSDRSAAPQKAAILSALAAFDLDDDERDDTYDAEDVGGTVEPGYDEVDIDVREKNEEVLFKAYTTSSDLFNRDAATRRSSARAALKNETGMTDEAIEGWAIMTGRDPRKLRRLEAKFTAFSGQQNMLAPTAYRSSPAGSGAEESDMDGESGRGRGGRGGARGRGQGRGGRGGRGGNVAGPVDEKGTQVARQRKEASKGSRANHNRRDQRARKMARGGFPG
;
A
#
# COMPACT_ATOMS: atom_id res chain seq x y z
N MET A 1 -8.85 52.17 -4.07
CA MET A 1 -7.95 52.19 -5.26
C MET A 1 -8.24 50.94 -6.07
N PRO A 2 -8.51 51.05 -7.39
CA PRO A 2 -8.65 49.89 -8.24
C PRO A 2 -7.32 49.11 -8.29
N LEU A 3 -7.39 47.79 -8.26
CA LEU A 3 -6.20 46.94 -8.44
C LEU A 3 -5.71 47.07 -9.89
N PRO A 4 -4.39 47.00 -10.13
CA PRO A 4 -3.86 47.00 -11.49
C PRO A 4 -4.32 45.73 -12.22
N PRO A 5 -4.47 45.79 -13.56
CA PRO A 5 -4.95 44.66 -14.34
C PRO A 5 -3.96 43.50 -14.29
N ILE A 6 -4.47 42.28 -14.11
CA ILE A 6 -3.66 41.06 -14.17
C ILE A 6 -3.43 40.64 -15.63
N ALA A 7 -2.18 40.44 -16.00
CA ALA A 7 -1.79 40.02 -17.34
C ALA A 7 -2.18 38.55 -17.59
N PRO A 8 -2.60 38.18 -18.81
CA PRO A 8 -2.90 36.79 -19.16
C PRO A 8 -1.67 35.89 -19.01
N PHE A 9 -1.89 34.61 -18.75
CA PHE A 9 -0.80 33.66 -18.65
C PHE A 9 -0.25 33.35 -20.05
N PRO A 10 1.08 33.44 -20.26
CA PRO A 10 1.66 33.39 -21.59
C PRO A 10 1.62 31.99 -22.21
N PRO A 11 1.43 31.88 -23.54
CA PRO A 11 1.43 30.61 -24.24
C PRO A 11 2.83 29.97 -24.22
N ALA A 12 2.88 28.66 -24.41
CA ALA A 12 4.13 27.87 -24.36
C ALA A 12 5.27 28.43 -25.24
N ASN A 13 4.96 29.03 -26.40
CA ASN A 13 5.97 29.61 -27.29
C ASN A 13 6.65 30.83 -26.65
N LEU A 14 5.85 31.76 -26.12
CA LEU A 14 6.36 32.96 -25.45
C LEU A 14 7.11 32.61 -24.16
N ARG A 15 6.65 31.59 -23.41
CA ARG A 15 7.33 31.13 -22.18
C ARG A 15 8.77 30.71 -22.42
N ARG A 16 9.10 30.17 -23.59
CA ARG A 16 10.46 29.74 -23.94
C ARG A 16 11.42 30.89 -24.21
N GLU A 17 10.89 32.08 -24.53
CA GLU A 17 11.67 33.28 -24.81
C GLU A 17 11.97 34.08 -23.53
N ILE A 18 11.25 33.82 -22.44
CA ILE A 18 11.39 34.52 -21.16
C ILE A 18 12.57 33.94 -20.38
N ILE A 19 13.46 34.82 -19.91
CA ILE A 19 14.64 34.46 -19.10
C ILE A 19 14.17 34.01 -17.69
N PRO A 20 14.83 33.04 -17.03
CA PRO A 20 14.38 32.54 -15.73
C PRO A 20 14.16 33.61 -14.65
N GLU A 21 14.98 34.66 -14.61
CA GLU A 21 14.83 35.77 -13.66
C GLU A 21 13.56 36.59 -13.91
N GLU A 22 13.26 36.88 -15.18
CA GLU A 22 12.03 37.56 -15.59
C GLU A 22 10.80 36.70 -15.31
N TRP A 23 10.90 35.39 -15.52
CA TRP A 23 9.84 34.44 -15.20
C TRP A 23 9.50 34.44 -13.70
N GLU A 24 10.53 34.41 -12.85
CA GLU A 24 10.37 34.49 -11.40
C GLU A 24 9.69 35.81 -10.97
N ALA A 25 10.05 36.94 -11.60
CA ALA A 25 9.40 38.23 -11.38
C ALA A 25 7.94 38.24 -11.86
N CYS A 26 7.63 37.60 -13.00
CA CYS A 26 6.25 37.42 -13.47
C CYS A 26 5.43 36.58 -12.49
N LEU A 27 6.00 35.49 -11.95
CA LEU A 27 5.35 34.66 -10.93
C LEU A 27 5.04 35.48 -9.68
N ASP A 28 6.00 36.28 -9.18
CA ASP A 28 5.79 37.14 -8.01
C ASP A 28 4.67 38.17 -8.26
N ALA A 29 4.65 38.79 -9.45
CA ALA A 29 3.61 39.73 -9.83
C ALA A 29 2.22 39.06 -9.89
N TRP A 30 2.08 37.90 -10.55
CA TRP A 30 0.81 37.18 -10.60
C TRP A 30 0.35 36.71 -9.22
N ILE A 31 1.26 36.24 -8.37
CA ILE A 31 0.93 35.83 -7.00
C ILE A 31 0.45 37.04 -6.20
N ALA A 32 1.16 38.16 -6.23
CA ALA A 32 0.79 39.38 -5.50
C ALA A 32 -0.58 39.90 -5.94
N LEU A 33 -0.86 39.93 -7.24
CA LEU A 33 -2.16 40.35 -7.78
C LEU A 33 -3.27 39.37 -7.43
N ALA A 34 -3.02 38.07 -7.57
CA ALA A 34 -4.01 37.04 -7.21
C ALA A 34 -4.37 37.11 -5.73
N GLU A 35 -3.39 37.27 -4.85
CA GLU A 35 -3.61 37.45 -3.41
C GLU A 35 -4.34 38.77 -3.10
N ALA A 36 -4.01 39.86 -3.77
CA ALA A 36 -4.71 41.14 -3.60
C ALA A 36 -6.19 41.03 -4.01
N HIS A 37 -6.50 40.34 -5.12
CA HIS A 37 -7.88 40.05 -5.51
C HIS A 37 -8.57 39.14 -4.48
N LEU A 38 -7.90 38.13 -3.93
CA LEU A 38 -8.46 37.27 -2.89
C LEU A 38 -8.77 38.02 -1.58
N ARG A 39 -7.92 38.99 -1.19
CA ARG A 39 -8.13 39.82 0.01
C ARG A 39 -9.15 40.94 -0.19
N SER A 40 -9.47 41.28 -1.44
CA SER A 40 -10.45 42.33 -1.74
C SER A 40 -11.85 41.95 -1.24
N GLY A 41 -12.63 42.95 -0.80
CA GLY A 41 -14.03 42.75 -0.39
C GLY A 41 -14.92 42.32 -1.56
N ASP A 42 -16.04 41.66 -1.26
CA ASP A 42 -16.90 41.02 -2.28
C ASP A 42 -17.40 41.98 -3.38
N GLN A 43 -17.73 43.23 -3.03
CA GLN A 43 -18.19 44.21 -4.01
C GLN A 43 -17.08 44.60 -4.99
N VAL A 44 -15.89 44.88 -4.48
CA VAL A 44 -14.71 45.25 -5.29
C VAL A 44 -14.27 44.08 -6.16
N PHE A 45 -14.28 42.87 -5.59
CA PHE A 45 -13.96 41.65 -6.33
C PHE A 45 -14.92 41.42 -7.50
N ARG A 46 -16.24 41.53 -7.26
CA ARG A 46 -17.26 41.37 -8.31
C ARG A 46 -17.12 42.41 -9.40
N ALA A 47 -16.88 43.67 -9.04
CA ALA A 47 -16.64 44.74 -10.02
C ALA A 47 -15.39 44.48 -10.88
N SER A 48 -14.33 43.90 -10.29
CA SER A 48 -13.12 43.54 -11.04
C SER A 48 -13.28 42.32 -11.95
N ALA A 49 -14.34 41.53 -11.76
CA ALA A 49 -14.55 40.26 -12.45
C ALA A 49 -15.68 40.29 -13.51
N THR A 50 -16.28 41.46 -13.82
CA THR A 50 -17.41 41.55 -14.74
C THR A 50 -17.04 41.22 -16.18
N GLY A 51 -17.79 40.32 -16.83
CA GLY A 51 -17.55 39.93 -18.22
C GLY A 51 -16.18 39.27 -18.41
N ASP A 52 -15.58 39.45 -19.59
CA ASP A 52 -14.23 38.95 -19.89
C ASP A 52 -13.15 39.91 -19.39
N SER A 53 -13.22 40.18 -18.08
CA SER A 53 -12.22 40.98 -17.36
C SER A 53 -10.82 40.36 -17.49
N PRO A 54 -9.75 41.14 -17.30
CA PRO A 54 -8.38 40.63 -17.29
C PRO A 54 -8.18 39.46 -16.32
N LEU A 55 -8.89 39.48 -15.18
CA LEU A 55 -8.89 38.40 -14.20
C LEU A 55 -9.46 37.09 -14.76
N VAL A 56 -10.60 37.16 -15.45
CA VAL A 56 -11.22 35.99 -16.08
C VAL A 56 -10.31 35.47 -17.19
N THR A 57 -9.80 36.34 -18.06
CA THR A 57 -8.88 35.97 -19.15
C THR A 57 -7.59 35.35 -18.63
N PHE A 58 -7.02 35.87 -17.53
CA PHE A 58 -5.87 35.27 -16.86
C PHE A 58 -6.17 33.85 -16.37
N LEU A 59 -7.29 33.61 -15.71
CA LEU A 59 -7.65 32.26 -15.25
C LEU A 59 -7.89 31.30 -16.42
N LEU A 60 -8.58 31.76 -17.48
CA LEU A 60 -8.81 30.96 -18.69
C LEU A 60 -7.48 30.51 -19.31
N THR A 61 -6.57 31.46 -19.56
CA THR A 61 -5.25 31.20 -20.16
C THR A 61 -4.35 30.37 -19.25
N TYR A 62 -4.35 30.64 -17.94
CA TYR A 62 -3.59 29.88 -16.95
C TYR A 62 -4.00 28.40 -16.95
N PHE A 63 -5.30 28.11 -16.84
CA PHE A 63 -5.77 26.73 -16.79
C PHE A 63 -5.63 26.02 -18.13
N HIS A 64 -5.78 26.72 -19.25
CA HIS A 64 -5.53 26.17 -20.57
C HIS A 64 -4.06 25.70 -20.72
N GLU A 65 -3.11 26.57 -20.38
CA GLU A 65 -1.68 26.25 -20.45
C GLU A 65 -1.28 25.18 -19.41
N ALA A 66 -1.84 25.24 -18.20
CA ALA A 66 -1.59 24.24 -17.16
C ALA A 66 -2.13 22.85 -17.54
N SER A 67 -3.24 22.79 -18.29
CA SER A 67 -3.83 21.54 -18.75
C SER A 67 -3.05 20.94 -19.93
N ALA A 68 -2.52 21.80 -20.81
CA ALA A 68 -1.69 21.42 -21.95
C ALA A 68 -0.25 21.03 -21.55
N ALA A 69 0.26 21.57 -20.44
CA ALA A 69 1.62 21.31 -19.98
C ALA A 69 1.90 19.83 -19.72
N ALA A 70 3.10 19.39 -20.12
CA ALA A 70 3.59 18.06 -19.76
C ALA A 70 3.84 17.99 -18.25
N SER A 71 3.71 16.80 -17.65
CA SER A 71 3.90 16.62 -16.20
C SER A 71 5.30 17.00 -15.68
N LYS A 72 6.26 17.23 -16.58
CA LYS A 72 7.63 17.68 -16.28
C LYS A 72 7.94 19.08 -16.82
N ASP A 73 6.93 19.89 -17.15
CA ASP A 73 7.14 21.27 -17.59
C ASP A 73 7.72 22.11 -16.44
N VAL A 74 8.85 22.78 -16.68
CA VAL A 74 9.64 23.51 -15.66
C VAL A 74 8.87 24.73 -15.15
N TYR A 75 8.09 25.39 -16.03
CA TYR A 75 7.33 26.60 -15.70
C TYR A 75 6.17 26.36 -14.71
N PHE A 76 5.72 25.12 -14.56
CA PHE A 76 4.70 24.71 -13.60
C PHE A 76 5.27 23.98 -12.38
N GLN A 77 6.60 23.93 -12.24
CA GLN A 77 7.29 23.34 -11.11
C GLN A 77 7.86 24.43 -10.19
N GLY A 78 8.10 24.04 -8.94
CA GLY A 78 8.67 24.92 -7.92
C GLY A 78 7.65 25.50 -6.94
N PRO A 79 8.14 26.17 -5.87
CA PRO A 79 7.31 26.66 -4.79
C PRO A 79 6.39 27.81 -5.23
N LYS A 80 6.90 28.77 -6.01
CA LYS A 80 6.11 29.90 -6.52
C LYS A 80 5.02 29.46 -7.49
N ALA A 81 5.35 28.60 -8.46
CA ALA A 81 4.36 28.03 -9.37
C ALA A 81 3.26 27.25 -8.62
N SER A 82 3.62 26.54 -7.55
CA SER A 82 2.65 25.85 -6.67
C SER A 82 1.77 26.83 -5.90
N ASN A 83 2.34 27.95 -5.41
CA ASN A 83 1.58 29.00 -4.76
C ASN A 83 0.61 29.67 -5.75
N LEU A 84 1.08 30.01 -6.95
CA LEU A 84 0.23 30.56 -8.00
C LEU A 84 -0.92 29.63 -8.36
N ARG A 85 -0.64 28.32 -8.51
CA ARG A 85 -1.67 27.30 -8.75
C ARG A 85 -2.74 27.30 -7.66
N ARG A 86 -2.33 27.38 -6.39
CA ARG A 86 -3.26 27.48 -5.25
C ARG A 86 -4.09 28.77 -5.33
N SER A 87 -3.47 29.92 -5.59
CA SER A 87 -4.16 31.20 -5.71
C SER A 87 -5.16 31.21 -6.87
N CYS A 88 -4.80 30.67 -8.03
CA CYS A 88 -5.71 30.50 -9.17
C CYS A 88 -6.91 29.61 -8.80
N PHE A 89 -6.71 28.51 -8.07
CA PHE A 89 -7.81 27.69 -7.58
C PHE A 89 -8.76 28.46 -6.67
N LEU A 90 -8.23 29.21 -5.70
CA LEU A 90 -9.04 29.99 -4.77
C LEU A 90 -9.82 31.10 -5.49
N LEU A 91 -9.23 31.74 -6.50
CA LEU A 91 -9.91 32.73 -7.33
C LEU A 91 -11.04 32.09 -8.14
N SER A 92 -10.78 30.97 -8.81
CA SER A 92 -11.82 30.22 -9.53
C SER A 92 -12.92 29.75 -8.60
N HIS A 93 -12.58 29.23 -7.41
CA HIS A 93 -13.55 28.86 -6.39
C HIS A 93 -14.44 30.05 -6.01
N ARG A 94 -13.84 31.22 -5.74
CA ARG A 94 -14.59 32.44 -5.38
C ARG A 94 -15.51 32.91 -6.52
N LEU A 95 -15.06 32.85 -7.77
CA LEU A 95 -15.86 33.22 -8.95
C LEU A 95 -17.02 32.25 -9.22
N LEU A 96 -16.75 30.94 -9.18
CA LEU A 96 -17.75 29.89 -9.42
C LEU A 96 -18.76 29.79 -8.28
N SER A 97 -18.33 30.07 -7.05
CA SER A 97 -19.23 30.13 -5.88
C SER A 97 -20.05 31.42 -5.84
N GLY A 98 -19.61 32.49 -6.53
CA GLY A 98 -20.32 33.76 -6.60
C GLY A 98 -21.70 33.66 -7.25
N ASN A 99 -22.63 34.54 -6.85
CA ASN A 99 -23.92 34.72 -7.52
C ASN A 99 -24.13 36.22 -7.80
N PRO A 100 -24.27 36.65 -9.07
CA PRO A 100 -24.19 35.88 -10.31
C PRO A 100 -22.76 35.42 -10.66
N ILE A 101 -22.64 34.42 -11.54
CA ILE A 101 -21.34 34.05 -12.13
C ILE A 101 -20.99 35.13 -13.18
N PRO A 102 -19.80 35.74 -13.14
CA PRO A 102 -19.55 36.98 -13.89
C PRO A 102 -19.40 36.85 -15.41
N SER A 103 -18.97 35.67 -15.91
CA SER A 103 -18.78 35.41 -17.35
C SER A 103 -19.25 34.01 -17.71
N ALA A 104 -19.81 33.86 -18.92
CA ALA A 104 -20.20 32.56 -19.48
C ALA A 104 -18.98 31.68 -19.80
N SER A 105 -17.82 32.29 -20.04
CA SER A 105 -16.55 31.61 -20.31
C SER A 105 -16.12 30.71 -19.14
N LEU A 106 -16.45 31.09 -17.89
CA LEU A 106 -16.20 30.29 -16.69
C LEU A 106 -17.13 29.08 -16.55
N THR A 107 -18.25 29.07 -17.26
CA THR A 107 -19.17 27.92 -17.33
C THR A 107 -18.95 27.05 -18.56
N SER A 108 -18.02 27.41 -19.45
CA SER A 108 -17.67 26.61 -20.61
C SER A 108 -17.09 25.26 -20.18
N TRP A 109 -17.47 24.18 -20.89
CA TRP A 109 -16.96 22.84 -20.65
C TRP A 109 -15.44 22.77 -20.77
N THR A 110 -14.86 23.59 -21.65
CA THR A 110 -13.42 23.66 -21.92
C THR A 110 -12.64 24.13 -20.70
N PHE A 111 -13.07 25.22 -20.08
CA PHE A 111 -12.50 25.75 -18.84
C PHE A 111 -12.69 24.78 -17.67
N LEU A 112 -13.90 24.23 -17.51
CA LEU A 112 -14.17 23.28 -16.42
C LEU A 112 -13.31 22.03 -16.54
N ALA A 113 -13.11 21.51 -17.76
CA ALA A 113 -12.24 20.38 -18.02
C ALA A 113 -10.76 20.69 -17.71
N ASP A 114 -10.27 21.86 -18.10
CA ASP A 114 -8.91 22.31 -17.81
C ASP A 114 -8.67 22.46 -16.30
N LEU A 115 -9.64 23.04 -15.59
CA LEU A 115 -9.62 23.16 -14.13
C LEU A 115 -9.58 21.76 -13.46
N CYS A 116 -10.39 20.82 -13.94
CA CYS A 116 -10.39 19.44 -13.44
C CYS A 116 -9.06 18.72 -13.69
N ARG A 117 -8.45 18.94 -14.85
CA ARG A 117 -7.14 18.40 -15.19
C ARG A 117 -6.03 18.99 -14.33
N ALA A 118 -6.13 20.28 -14.00
CA ALA A 118 -5.23 20.93 -13.07
C ALA A 118 -5.40 20.41 -11.62
N PHE A 119 -6.56 19.90 -11.20
CA PHE A 119 -6.79 19.40 -9.83
C PHE A 119 -7.51 18.05 -9.76
N PRO A 120 -6.91 16.96 -10.26
CA PRO A 120 -7.62 15.68 -10.46
C PRO A 120 -8.01 14.95 -9.16
N ARG A 121 -7.39 15.30 -8.03
CA ARG A 121 -7.59 14.68 -6.70
C ARG A 121 -8.18 15.63 -5.65
N SER A 122 -8.61 16.83 -6.06
CA SER A 122 -9.13 17.81 -5.11
C SER A 122 -10.60 17.54 -4.80
N GLU A 123 -10.92 17.20 -3.55
CA GLU A 123 -12.32 17.04 -3.12
C GLU A 123 -13.06 18.38 -3.13
N SER A 124 -12.38 19.48 -2.75
CA SER A 124 -12.98 20.82 -2.77
C SER A 124 -13.38 21.26 -4.18
N LEU A 125 -12.64 20.83 -5.22
CA LEU A 125 -13.06 21.07 -6.60
C LEU A 125 -14.37 20.33 -6.91
N ARG A 126 -14.51 19.08 -6.45
CA ARG A 126 -15.73 18.29 -6.69
C ARG A 126 -16.94 18.95 -6.01
N ASP A 127 -16.76 19.49 -4.81
CA ASP A 127 -17.83 20.21 -4.11
C ASP A 127 -18.24 21.50 -4.86
N VAL A 128 -17.28 22.25 -5.38
CA VAL A 128 -17.56 23.43 -6.23
C VAL A 128 -18.34 23.02 -7.47
N LEU A 129 -17.92 21.96 -8.16
CA LEU A 129 -18.60 21.48 -9.37
C LEU A 129 -20.01 20.98 -9.07
N ARG A 130 -20.22 20.29 -7.95
CA ARG A 130 -21.54 19.84 -7.50
C ARG A 130 -22.47 21.02 -7.21
N SER A 131 -21.97 22.04 -6.50
CA SER A 131 -22.71 23.29 -6.25
C SER A 131 -23.01 24.04 -7.55
N LEU A 132 -22.03 24.12 -8.47
CA LEU A 132 -22.20 24.74 -9.78
C LEU A 132 -23.30 24.02 -10.59
N TRP A 133 -23.26 22.69 -10.63
CA TRP A 133 -24.26 21.87 -11.30
C TRP A 133 -25.65 22.10 -10.71
N ALA A 134 -25.80 22.08 -9.38
CA ALA A 134 -27.08 22.33 -8.72
C ALA A 134 -27.67 23.72 -9.03
N ARG A 135 -26.82 24.75 -9.19
CA ARG A 135 -27.26 26.14 -9.38
C ARG A 135 -27.42 26.58 -10.82
N LYS A 136 -26.63 26.03 -11.75
CA LYS A 136 -26.51 26.48 -13.15
C LYS A 136 -26.61 25.33 -14.15
N ARG A 137 -27.30 24.26 -13.76
CA ARG A 137 -27.53 23.04 -14.55
C ARG A 137 -27.82 23.33 -16.02
N GLU A 138 -28.86 24.10 -16.32
CA GLU A 138 -29.32 24.36 -17.69
C GLU A 138 -28.24 24.95 -18.60
N LYS A 139 -27.43 25.89 -18.08
CA LYS A 139 -26.36 26.53 -18.86
C LYS A 139 -25.21 25.56 -19.14
N VAL A 140 -24.85 24.74 -18.15
CA VAL A 140 -23.78 23.76 -18.29
C VAL A 140 -24.22 22.62 -19.20
N GLU A 141 -25.46 22.12 -19.03
CA GLU A 141 -26.05 21.08 -19.90
C GLU A 141 -26.17 21.54 -21.34
N ALA A 142 -26.57 22.80 -21.61
CA ALA A 142 -26.65 23.31 -22.98
C ALA A 142 -25.30 23.27 -23.72
N GLU A 143 -24.20 23.64 -23.05
CA GLU A 143 -22.86 23.58 -23.62
C GLU A 143 -22.36 22.12 -23.78
N LEU A 144 -22.62 21.26 -22.79
CA LEU A 144 -22.26 19.85 -22.86
C LEU A 144 -23.08 19.09 -23.90
N GLN A 145 -24.33 19.49 -24.15
CA GLN A 145 -25.16 18.88 -25.18
C GLN A 145 -24.60 19.15 -26.58
N LYS A 146 -24.12 20.37 -26.85
CA LYS A 146 -23.43 20.70 -28.10
C LYS A 146 -22.20 19.81 -28.29
N LEU A 147 -21.41 19.63 -27.23
CA LEU A 147 -20.26 18.73 -27.24
C LEU A 147 -20.67 17.27 -27.47
N LYS A 148 -21.71 16.78 -26.79
CA LYS A 148 -22.23 15.42 -26.93
C LYS A 148 -22.61 15.13 -28.38
N VAL A 149 -23.39 16.03 -29.01
CA VAL A 149 -23.80 15.91 -30.43
C VAL A 149 -22.58 15.92 -31.36
N SER A 150 -21.63 16.85 -31.16
CA SER A 150 -20.42 16.91 -31.97
C SER A 150 -19.55 15.65 -31.85
N LEU A 151 -19.43 15.10 -30.65
CA LEU A 151 -18.67 13.87 -30.39
C LEU A 151 -19.35 12.65 -31.00
N THR A 152 -20.67 12.50 -30.84
CA THR A 152 -21.45 11.42 -31.47
C THR A 152 -21.23 11.42 -32.99
N GLN A 153 -21.39 12.59 -33.64
CA GLN A 153 -21.20 12.74 -35.08
C GLN A 153 -19.76 12.40 -35.50
N SER A 154 -18.76 12.83 -34.72
CA SER A 154 -17.35 12.56 -35.02
C SER A 154 -16.99 11.08 -34.89
N LEU A 155 -17.54 10.39 -33.89
CA LEU A 155 -17.32 8.96 -33.64
C LEU A 155 -18.02 8.05 -34.66
N GLU A 156 -19.15 8.51 -35.20
CA GLU A 156 -19.88 7.82 -36.28
C GLU A 156 -19.27 8.06 -37.66
N SER A 157 -18.48 9.13 -37.84
CA SER A 157 -17.75 9.41 -39.08
C SER A 157 -16.68 8.35 -39.41
N ASP A 158 -16.19 8.37 -40.66
CA ASP A 158 -15.12 7.49 -41.11
C ASP A 158 -13.77 7.74 -40.43
N HIS A 159 -13.61 8.88 -39.76
CA HIS A 159 -12.38 9.30 -39.09
C HIS A 159 -12.64 9.65 -37.60
N PRO A 160 -12.87 8.64 -36.73
CA PRO A 160 -13.18 8.88 -35.32
C PRO A 160 -12.03 9.52 -34.54
N ASP A 161 -10.80 9.46 -35.04
CA ASP A 161 -9.60 10.06 -34.42
C ASP A 161 -9.69 11.59 -34.27
N VAL A 162 -10.54 12.27 -35.05
CA VAL A 162 -10.81 13.71 -34.89
C VAL A 162 -11.35 14.03 -33.48
N ALA A 163 -12.06 13.09 -32.85
CA ALA A 163 -12.62 13.26 -31.51
C ALA A 163 -11.60 13.08 -30.38
N GLU A 164 -10.37 12.62 -30.65
CA GLU A 164 -9.42 12.20 -29.61
C GLU A 164 -9.09 13.32 -28.60
N GLN A 165 -8.86 14.55 -29.09
CA GLN A 165 -8.48 15.68 -28.26
C GLN A 165 -9.61 16.07 -27.29
N ASP A 166 -10.85 16.09 -27.78
CA ASP A 166 -12.02 16.45 -26.98
C ASP A 166 -12.33 15.36 -25.94
N ILE A 167 -12.25 14.09 -26.32
CA ILE A 167 -12.40 12.95 -25.40
C ILE A 167 -11.32 12.97 -24.31
N LYS A 168 -10.08 13.27 -24.68
CA LYS A 168 -8.96 13.41 -23.74
C LYS A 168 -9.17 14.56 -22.75
N ARG A 169 -9.80 15.65 -23.18
CA ARG A 169 -10.14 16.81 -22.34
C ARG A 169 -11.38 16.55 -21.49
N LEU A 170 -12.36 15.78 -21.98
CA LEU A 170 -13.58 15.42 -21.27
C LEU A 170 -13.35 14.48 -20.08
N ALA A 171 -12.39 13.56 -20.18
CA ALA A 171 -12.17 12.53 -19.16
C ALA A 171 -11.92 13.08 -17.72
N PRO A 172 -11.05 14.08 -17.49
CA PRO A 172 -10.91 14.72 -16.18
C PRO A 172 -12.20 15.33 -15.63
N LEU A 173 -13.02 15.92 -16.50
CA LEU A 173 -14.30 16.53 -16.12
C LEU A 173 -15.31 15.47 -15.64
N MET A 174 -15.47 14.38 -16.39
CA MET A 174 -16.31 13.24 -16.00
C MET A 174 -15.81 12.56 -14.71
N HIS A 175 -14.50 12.50 -14.51
CA HIS A 175 -13.93 11.93 -13.29
C HIS A 175 -14.18 12.82 -12.04
N ALA A 176 -14.13 14.14 -12.20
CA ALA A 176 -14.35 15.08 -11.11
C ALA A 176 -15.84 15.31 -10.81
N SER A 177 -16.70 15.28 -11.83
CA SER A 177 -18.14 15.49 -11.71
C SER A 177 -18.93 14.26 -12.17
N PRO A 178 -19.45 13.44 -11.23
CA PRO A 178 -20.32 12.32 -11.56
C PRO A 178 -21.59 12.74 -12.31
N ASP A 179 -22.13 13.92 -12.02
CA ASP A 179 -23.35 14.44 -12.67
C ASP A 179 -23.15 14.66 -14.17
N VAL A 180 -21.99 15.20 -14.57
CA VAL A 180 -21.58 15.31 -15.97
C VAL A 180 -21.46 13.93 -16.60
N ALA A 181 -20.80 12.99 -15.91
CA ALA A 181 -20.62 11.65 -16.44
C ALA A 181 -21.96 10.91 -16.64
N VAL A 182 -22.91 11.07 -15.70
CA VAL A 182 -24.27 10.55 -15.86
C VAL A 182 -24.94 11.19 -17.07
N PHE A 183 -24.92 12.52 -17.22
CA PHE A 183 -25.51 13.23 -18.35
C PHE A 183 -25.06 12.70 -19.73
N PHE A 184 -23.77 12.38 -19.89
CA PHE A 184 -23.27 11.81 -21.14
C PHE A 184 -23.82 10.41 -21.43
N ILE A 185 -24.01 9.60 -20.39
CA ILE A 185 -24.51 8.22 -20.51
C ILE A 185 -26.03 8.13 -20.38
N VAL A 186 -26.75 9.22 -20.08
CA VAL A 186 -28.21 9.24 -20.24
C VAL A 186 -28.55 9.02 -21.72
N GLY A 187 -29.28 7.92 -21.99
CA GLY A 187 -29.56 7.41 -23.34
C GLY A 187 -28.45 6.49 -23.87
N SER A 188 -28.78 5.55 -24.76
CA SER A 188 -27.78 4.63 -25.32
C SER A 188 -26.94 5.24 -26.45
N ASP A 189 -27.46 6.26 -27.15
CA ASP A 189 -26.85 6.84 -28.36
C ASP A 189 -25.36 7.18 -28.24
N PHE A 190 -24.93 7.75 -27.11
CA PHE A 190 -23.52 8.10 -26.92
C PHE A 190 -22.65 6.86 -26.67
N LEU A 191 -23.13 5.87 -25.92
CA LEU A 191 -22.41 4.59 -25.74
C LEU A 191 -22.37 3.77 -27.04
N ASP A 192 -23.44 3.84 -27.84
CA ASP A 192 -23.53 3.18 -29.13
C ASP A 192 -22.54 3.80 -30.13
N SER A 193 -22.45 5.13 -30.19
CA SER A 193 -21.43 5.83 -31.00
C SER A 193 -19.99 5.59 -30.51
N LEU A 194 -19.74 5.48 -29.20
CA LEU A 194 -18.44 5.04 -28.67
C LEU A 194 -18.10 3.63 -29.17
N SER A 195 -19.07 2.72 -29.21
CA SER A 195 -18.89 1.35 -29.68
C SER A 195 -18.66 1.29 -31.20
N ALA A 196 -19.39 2.08 -31.98
CA ALA A 196 -19.21 2.20 -33.43
C ALA A 196 -17.86 2.82 -33.80
N GLY A 197 -17.44 3.88 -33.09
CA GLY A 197 -16.15 4.52 -33.28
C GLY A 197 -14.97 3.61 -32.87
N TYR A 198 -15.15 2.74 -31.88
CA TYR A 198 -14.10 1.87 -31.35
C TYR A 198 -13.48 0.94 -32.40
N ILE A 199 -14.30 0.40 -33.31
CA ILE A 199 -13.86 -0.54 -34.35
C ILE A 199 -12.85 0.17 -35.27
N ARG A 200 -13.16 1.40 -35.67
CA ARG A 200 -12.35 2.23 -36.60
C ARG A 200 -11.27 3.07 -35.91
N ALA A 201 -11.27 3.15 -34.59
CA ALA A 201 -10.36 3.98 -33.81
C ALA A 201 -8.92 3.47 -33.77
N SER A 202 -7.97 4.40 -33.73
CA SER A 202 -6.56 4.11 -33.40
C SER A 202 -6.41 3.54 -31.99
N ALA A 203 -5.27 2.87 -31.70
CA ALA A 203 -5.01 2.31 -30.37
C ALA A 203 -5.03 3.37 -29.25
N ALA A 204 -4.56 4.59 -29.53
CA ALA A 204 -4.59 5.71 -28.60
C ALA A 204 -6.03 6.13 -28.28
N LEU A 205 -6.86 6.29 -29.31
CA LEU A 205 -8.27 6.63 -29.16
C LEU A 205 -9.05 5.52 -28.44
N ARG A 206 -8.83 4.24 -28.79
CA ARG A 206 -9.47 3.09 -28.12
C ARG A 206 -9.30 3.12 -26.60
N ALA A 207 -8.09 3.37 -26.10
CA ALA A 207 -7.84 3.50 -24.66
C ALA A 207 -8.63 4.67 -24.02
N ARG A 208 -8.84 5.77 -24.76
CA ARG A 208 -9.61 6.93 -24.30
C ARG A 208 -11.12 6.66 -24.32
N LEU A 209 -11.63 5.99 -25.35
CA LEU A 209 -13.04 5.56 -25.42
C LEU A 209 -13.40 4.64 -24.27
N VAL A 210 -12.54 3.65 -23.98
CA VAL A 210 -12.69 2.75 -22.83
C VAL A 210 -12.71 3.54 -21.52
N THR A 211 -11.86 4.56 -21.39
CA THR A 211 -11.83 5.42 -20.20
C THR A 211 -13.13 6.20 -20.01
N ILE A 212 -13.69 6.80 -21.08
CA ILE A 212 -14.96 7.54 -21.02
C ILE A 212 -16.12 6.60 -20.68
N ALA A 213 -16.22 5.45 -21.37
CA ALA A 213 -17.25 4.44 -21.11
C ALA A 213 -17.19 3.96 -19.65
N TYR A 214 -15.98 3.68 -19.15
CA TYR A 214 -15.77 3.31 -17.75
C TYR A 214 -16.22 4.41 -16.77
N LEU A 215 -15.82 5.67 -17.00
CA LEU A 215 -16.16 6.77 -16.09
C LEU A 215 -17.67 6.99 -15.99
N GLY A 216 -18.39 6.91 -17.12
CA GLY A 216 -19.84 7.07 -17.11
C GLY A 216 -20.59 5.86 -16.55
N LEU A 217 -20.16 4.62 -16.83
CA LEU A 217 -20.82 3.44 -16.25
C LEU A 217 -20.61 3.37 -14.73
N VAL A 218 -19.41 3.73 -14.26
CA VAL A 218 -19.12 3.81 -12.82
C VAL A 218 -19.86 4.96 -12.15
N SER A 219 -20.12 6.07 -12.84
CA SER A 219 -20.88 7.19 -12.25
C SER A 219 -22.34 6.81 -11.99
N LEU A 220 -22.97 5.97 -12.81
CA LEU A 220 -24.32 5.45 -12.55
C LEU A 220 -24.42 4.64 -11.25
N ALA A 221 -23.33 3.98 -10.85
CA ALA A 221 -23.25 3.21 -9.61
C ALA A 221 -22.81 4.02 -8.39
N ARG A 222 -22.13 5.17 -8.59
CA ARG A 222 -21.56 6.01 -7.54
C ARG A 222 -22.26 7.36 -7.34
N ALA A 223 -23.21 7.70 -8.19
CA ALA A 223 -24.00 8.92 -8.07
C ALA A 223 -24.75 8.94 -6.73
N ALA A 224 -25.13 10.15 -6.28
CA ALA A 224 -25.91 10.32 -5.05
C ALA A 224 -27.23 9.52 -5.07
N LYS A 225 -27.77 9.26 -6.28
CA LYS A 225 -28.86 8.32 -6.53
C LYS A 225 -28.37 7.31 -7.56
N PRO A 226 -27.94 6.11 -7.16
CA PRO A 226 -27.46 5.12 -8.11
C PRO A 226 -28.62 4.64 -9.00
N ASN A 227 -28.36 4.52 -10.30
CA ASN A 227 -29.37 4.09 -11.28
C ASN A 227 -28.98 2.72 -11.86
N TYR A 228 -29.25 1.66 -11.10
CA TYR A 228 -28.86 0.30 -11.46
C TYR A 228 -29.64 -0.25 -12.66
N SER A 229 -30.87 0.21 -12.91
CA SER A 229 -31.65 -0.21 -14.08
C SER A 229 -30.99 0.27 -15.37
N LEU A 230 -30.70 1.57 -15.45
CA LEU A 230 -30.01 2.14 -16.61
C LEU A 230 -28.61 1.51 -16.78
N LEU A 231 -27.89 1.28 -15.68
CA LEU A 231 -26.61 0.56 -15.72
C LEU A 231 -26.77 -0.85 -16.30
N SER A 232 -27.78 -1.62 -15.86
CA SER A 232 -28.02 -2.96 -16.39
C SER A 232 -28.38 -2.93 -17.87
N ASP A 233 -29.19 -1.97 -18.30
CA ASP A 233 -29.60 -1.82 -19.70
C ASP A 233 -28.39 -1.52 -20.60
N HIS A 234 -27.50 -0.61 -20.18
CA HIS A 234 -26.26 -0.32 -20.91
C HIS A 234 -25.31 -1.53 -20.96
N LEU A 235 -25.18 -2.28 -19.87
CA LEU A 235 -24.35 -3.49 -19.86
C LEU A 235 -24.91 -4.57 -20.79
N TYR A 236 -26.23 -4.74 -20.85
CA TYR A 236 -26.88 -5.63 -21.81
C TYR A 236 -26.68 -5.18 -23.26
N GLY A 237 -26.86 -3.89 -23.56
CA GLY A 237 -26.66 -3.33 -24.89
C GLY A 237 -25.21 -3.47 -25.37
N LEU A 238 -24.25 -3.20 -24.50
CA LEU A 238 -22.83 -3.43 -24.81
C LEU A 238 -22.54 -4.91 -25.04
N LYS A 239 -23.16 -5.82 -24.27
CA LYS A 239 -22.98 -7.26 -24.42
C LYS A 239 -23.52 -7.76 -25.76
N SER A 240 -24.75 -7.37 -26.12
CA SER A 240 -25.34 -7.77 -27.40
C SER A 240 -24.54 -7.24 -28.60
N ASN A 241 -24.02 -6.01 -28.51
CA ASN A 241 -23.14 -5.44 -29.53
C ASN A 241 -21.81 -6.21 -29.62
N ALA A 242 -21.17 -6.50 -28.49
CA ALA A 242 -19.93 -7.28 -28.48
C ALA A 242 -20.11 -8.69 -29.07
N GLU A 243 -21.21 -9.38 -28.77
CA GLU A 243 -21.53 -10.68 -29.37
C GLU A 243 -21.79 -10.58 -30.88
N ALA A 244 -22.47 -9.52 -31.34
CA ALA A 244 -22.68 -9.28 -32.77
C ALA A 244 -21.36 -9.05 -33.51
N ILE A 245 -20.45 -8.25 -32.94
CA ILE A 245 -19.11 -8.01 -33.47
C ILE A 245 -18.31 -9.31 -33.51
N GLN A 246 -18.36 -10.12 -32.45
CA GLN A 246 -17.64 -11.39 -32.39
C GLN A 246 -18.12 -12.41 -33.44
N ARG A 247 -19.43 -12.41 -33.75
CA ARG A 247 -20.03 -13.24 -34.82
C ARG A 247 -19.63 -12.75 -36.21
N ALA A 248 -19.44 -11.45 -36.40
CA ALA A 248 -19.05 -10.87 -37.68
C ALA A 248 -17.54 -11.02 -37.94
N ASP A 249 -16.70 -10.68 -36.95
CA ASP A 249 -15.24 -10.73 -37.04
C ASP A 249 -14.63 -11.11 -35.67
N SER A 250 -14.24 -12.37 -35.52
CA SER A 250 -13.71 -12.90 -34.25
C SER A 250 -12.34 -12.32 -33.84
N SER A 251 -11.65 -11.60 -34.73
CA SER A 251 -10.37 -10.92 -34.47
C SER A 251 -10.53 -9.44 -34.06
N SER A 252 -11.72 -8.87 -34.22
CA SER A 252 -11.96 -7.47 -33.87
C SER A 252 -12.20 -7.34 -32.36
N GLY A 253 -11.31 -6.62 -31.67
CA GLY A 253 -11.51 -6.30 -30.26
C GLY A 253 -12.78 -5.47 -30.08
N SER A 254 -13.62 -5.82 -29.11
CA SER A 254 -14.83 -5.04 -28.78
C SER A 254 -14.54 -4.05 -27.65
N LEU A 255 -15.26 -2.92 -27.64
CA LEU A 255 -15.17 -1.93 -26.56
C LEU A 255 -15.41 -2.59 -25.19
N LEU A 256 -16.38 -3.51 -25.11
CA LEU A 256 -16.73 -4.22 -23.88
C LEU A 256 -15.61 -5.16 -23.41
N ALA A 257 -14.98 -5.92 -24.31
CA ALA A 257 -13.90 -6.82 -23.97
C ALA A 257 -12.70 -6.04 -23.37
N ASP A 258 -12.33 -4.92 -23.98
CA ASP A 258 -11.28 -4.03 -23.47
C ASP A 258 -11.70 -3.34 -22.17
N LEU A 259 -12.97 -2.92 -22.05
CA LEU A 259 -13.51 -2.33 -20.83
C LEU A 259 -13.41 -3.29 -19.64
N VAL A 260 -13.81 -4.55 -19.82
CA VAL A 260 -13.76 -5.58 -18.77
C VAL A 260 -12.31 -5.98 -18.45
N THR A 261 -11.44 -6.03 -19.46
CA THR A 261 -10.05 -6.51 -19.30
C THR A 261 -9.15 -5.44 -18.69
N ASN A 262 -9.25 -4.20 -19.17
CA ASN A 262 -8.33 -3.11 -18.85
C ASN A 262 -8.79 -2.21 -17.68
N THR A 263 -10.03 -2.36 -17.20
CA THR A 263 -10.57 -1.53 -16.11
C THR A 263 -11.11 -2.37 -14.94
N PRO A 264 -11.17 -1.82 -13.70
CA PRO A 264 -11.74 -2.52 -12.55
C PRO A 264 -13.27 -2.40 -12.49
N ILE A 265 -13.96 -2.25 -13.63
CA ILE A 265 -15.41 -1.99 -13.69
C ILE A 265 -16.22 -3.07 -12.97
N LEU A 266 -15.88 -4.35 -13.16
CA LEU A 266 -16.59 -5.46 -12.55
C LEU A 266 -16.50 -5.45 -11.02
N GLN A 267 -15.30 -5.14 -10.49
CA GLN A 267 -15.09 -5.00 -9.05
C GLN A 267 -15.90 -3.83 -8.50
N LYS A 268 -15.82 -2.67 -9.15
CA LYS A 268 -16.55 -1.48 -8.71
C LYS A 268 -18.06 -1.67 -8.72
N ILE A 269 -18.62 -2.35 -9.73
CA ILE A 269 -20.05 -2.66 -9.78
C ILE A 269 -20.41 -3.60 -8.64
N ARG A 270 -19.63 -4.66 -8.41
CA ARG A 270 -19.85 -5.62 -7.31
C ARG A 270 -19.82 -4.94 -5.94
N ASP A 271 -18.84 -4.08 -5.68
CA ASP A 271 -18.70 -3.37 -4.40
C ASP A 271 -19.85 -2.36 -4.18
N SER A 272 -20.31 -1.72 -5.27
CA SER A 272 -21.40 -0.74 -5.21
C SER A 272 -22.81 -1.33 -5.19
N SER A 273 -22.99 -2.62 -5.47
CA SER A 273 -24.31 -3.28 -5.65
C SER A 273 -24.72 -4.12 -4.43
N SER A 274 -24.57 -3.59 -3.22
CA SER A 274 -24.96 -4.25 -1.98
C SER A 274 -26.48 -4.37 -1.78
N ASN A 275 -27.27 -3.57 -2.50
CA ASN A 275 -28.72 -3.49 -2.35
C ASN A 275 -29.44 -4.41 -3.36
N SER A 276 -30.66 -4.86 -3.04
CA SER A 276 -31.46 -5.76 -3.89
C SER A 276 -31.68 -5.23 -5.32
N GLU A 277 -31.71 -3.90 -5.50
CA GLU A 277 -31.84 -3.25 -6.82
C GLU A 277 -30.60 -3.44 -7.71
N GLY A 278 -29.43 -3.63 -7.10
CA GLY A 278 -28.16 -3.87 -7.78
C GLY A 278 -27.91 -5.34 -8.14
N ALA A 279 -28.75 -6.28 -7.69
CA ALA A 279 -28.54 -7.71 -7.89
C ALA A 279 -28.47 -8.10 -9.38
N ARG A 280 -29.30 -7.46 -10.23
CA ARG A 280 -29.26 -7.67 -11.69
C ARG A 280 -27.92 -7.22 -12.29
N ALA A 281 -27.45 -6.04 -11.91
CA ALA A 281 -26.16 -5.51 -12.37
C ALA A 281 -24.98 -6.36 -11.89
N LYS A 282 -25.05 -6.93 -10.68
CA LYS A 282 -24.04 -7.84 -10.13
C LYS A 282 -23.98 -9.17 -10.90
N ASN A 283 -25.13 -9.77 -11.20
CA ASN A 283 -25.21 -11.00 -11.98
C ASN A 283 -24.73 -10.80 -13.42
N LEU A 284 -25.08 -9.64 -14.03
CA LEU A 284 -24.55 -9.25 -15.33
C LEU A 284 -23.04 -9.09 -15.32
N ALA A 285 -22.50 -8.35 -14.35
CA ALA A 285 -21.05 -8.19 -14.19
C ALA A 285 -20.33 -9.54 -14.04
N ALA A 286 -20.93 -10.51 -13.34
CA ALA A 286 -20.40 -11.87 -13.27
C ALA A 286 -20.39 -12.56 -14.65
N SER A 287 -21.48 -12.46 -15.42
CA SER A 287 -21.55 -13.03 -16.78
C SER A 287 -20.55 -12.39 -17.75
N LEU A 288 -20.23 -11.10 -17.56
CA LEU A 288 -19.27 -10.37 -18.39
C LEU A 288 -17.82 -10.77 -18.12
N SER A 289 -17.53 -11.45 -17.00
CA SER A 289 -16.19 -11.96 -16.71
C SER A 289 -15.69 -12.98 -17.74
N ALA A 290 -16.62 -13.68 -18.42
CA ALA A 290 -16.31 -14.62 -19.48
C ALA A 290 -15.78 -13.94 -20.77
N LEU A 291 -16.08 -12.65 -20.98
CA LEU A 291 -15.62 -11.86 -22.13
C LEU A 291 -14.24 -11.22 -21.92
N ARG A 292 -13.55 -11.60 -20.84
CA ARG A 292 -12.22 -11.08 -20.53
C ARG A 292 -11.19 -11.68 -21.48
N LEU A 293 -10.48 -10.82 -22.21
CA LEU A 293 -9.40 -11.27 -23.09
C LEU A 293 -8.25 -11.84 -22.24
N PRO A 294 -7.55 -12.89 -22.71
CA PRO A 294 -6.33 -13.37 -22.09
C PRO A 294 -5.34 -12.20 -22.05
N ALA A 295 -5.10 -11.67 -20.85
CA ALA A 295 -4.47 -10.38 -20.68
C ALA A 295 -3.08 -10.36 -21.33
N ALA A 296 -2.89 -9.54 -22.37
CA ALA A 296 -1.58 -8.97 -22.63
C ALA A 296 -1.15 -8.30 -21.32
N ALA A 297 -0.12 -8.87 -20.70
CA ALA A 297 0.40 -8.59 -19.36
C ALA A 297 -0.13 -7.28 -18.76
N ARG A 298 -1.01 -7.38 -17.75
CA ARG A 298 -1.33 -6.23 -16.89
C ARG A 298 -0.01 -5.57 -16.50
N PRO A 299 0.24 -4.28 -16.79
CA PRO A 299 1.35 -3.60 -16.17
C PRO A 299 1.10 -3.72 -14.66
N LYS A 300 2.00 -4.43 -13.98
CA LYS A 300 1.98 -4.56 -12.52
C LYS A 300 1.78 -3.15 -11.98
N ARG A 301 0.75 -2.96 -11.13
CA ARG A 301 0.50 -1.68 -10.46
C ARG A 301 1.85 -1.12 -10.04
N LEU A 302 2.14 0.15 -10.36
CA LEU A 302 3.27 0.86 -9.76
C LEU A 302 3.00 0.95 -8.25
N ILE A 303 3.32 -0.14 -7.55
CA ILE A 303 3.62 -0.10 -6.12
C ILE A 303 4.73 0.93 -6.06
N ARG A 304 4.47 2.04 -5.36
CA ARG A 304 5.51 3.02 -5.06
C ARG A 304 6.62 2.24 -4.36
N ARG A 305 7.66 1.87 -5.10
CA ARG A 305 8.84 1.21 -4.54
C ARG A 305 9.34 2.14 -3.45
N LYS A 306 9.27 1.67 -2.21
CA LYS A 306 10.09 2.22 -1.12
C LYS A 306 11.51 2.27 -1.67
N VAL A 307 12.18 3.41 -1.53
CA VAL A 307 13.59 3.57 -1.90
C VAL A 307 14.36 2.39 -1.33
N ASP A 308 14.93 1.60 -2.23
CA ASP A 308 15.57 0.33 -1.90
C ASP A 308 16.79 0.61 -1.03
N LYS A 309 16.76 0.18 0.23
CA LYS A 309 17.84 0.41 1.21
C LYS A 309 18.91 -0.69 1.10
N GLY A 310 19.25 -1.09 -0.14
CA GLY A 310 20.46 -1.85 -0.48
C GLY A 310 20.75 -3.07 0.41
N LYS A 311 19.74 -3.90 0.69
CA LYS A 311 19.89 -5.11 1.50
C LYS A 311 19.17 -6.32 0.91
N ALA A 312 19.27 -6.51 -0.40
CA ALA A 312 18.91 -7.78 -1.03
C ALA A 312 20.18 -8.64 -1.26
N ARG A 313 20.06 -9.95 -1.07
CA ARG A 313 21.05 -10.93 -1.56
C ARG A 313 21.00 -10.92 -3.09
N ALA A 314 22.17 -10.95 -3.74
CA ALA A 314 22.26 -11.02 -5.20
C ALA A 314 21.55 -12.28 -5.69
N SER A 315 20.62 -12.12 -6.62
CA SER A 315 20.03 -13.19 -7.41
C SER A 315 20.91 -13.44 -8.63
N ASP A 316 21.23 -14.70 -8.87
CA ASP A 316 21.98 -15.21 -10.03
C ASP A 316 21.17 -15.07 -11.33
N GLU A 317 20.95 -13.84 -11.78
CA GLU A 317 20.14 -13.53 -12.97
C GLU A 317 20.90 -12.68 -13.99
N TYR A 318 22.24 -12.81 -14.03
CA TYR A 318 23.05 -12.27 -15.11
C TYR A 318 24.11 -13.28 -15.58
N GLY A 319 23.80 -13.97 -16.68
CA GLY A 319 24.79 -14.33 -17.70
C GLY A 319 25.64 -15.59 -17.50
N HIS A 320 25.02 -16.78 -17.46
CA HIS A 320 25.73 -18.07 -17.57
C HIS A 320 25.66 -18.72 -18.97
N GLY A 321 25.38 -17.93 -20.02
CA GLY A 321 25.10 -18.47 -21.36
C GLY A 321 26.18 -18.28 -22.43
N ALA A 322 27.33 -17.69 -22.12
CA ALA A 322 28.27 -17.30 -23.17
C ALA A 322 29.73 -17.45 -22.76
N PHE A 323 30.20 -18.67 -22.46
CA PHE A 323 31.61 -19.07 -22.60
C PHE A 323 31.69 -20.61 -22.59
N GLU A 324 31.75 -21.21 -23.79
CA GLU A 324 32.39 -22.52 -23.96
C GLU A 324 33.87 -22.34 -23.66
N GLY A 325 34.32 -22.82 -22.50
CA GLY A 325 35.70 -22.68 -22.03
C GLY A 325 35.80 -22.30 -20.55
N GLY A 326 35.08 -23.03 -19.69
CA GLY A 326 35.02 -22.75 -18.27
C GLY A 326 36.31 -23.12 -17.52
N VAL A 327 37.16 -22.12 -17.25
CA VAL A 327 38.02 -22.19 -16.05
C VAL A 327 37.16 -21.77 -14.87
N HIS A 328 36.53 -22.76 -14.25
CA HIS A 328 35.74 -22.60 -13.02
C HIS A 328 36.60 -21.93 -11.94
N VAL A 329 36.01 -21.13 -11.04
CA VAL A 329 36.69 -20.55 -9.85
C VAL A 329 37.48 -21.61 -9.07
N HIS A 330 36.98 -22.85 -9.06
CA HIS A 330 37.67 -24.02 -8.51
C HIS A 330 38.98 -24.35 -9.25
N ARG A 331 38.98 -24.36 -10.59
CA ARG A 331 40.18 -24.60 -11.40
C ARG A 331 41.21 -23.50 -11.24
N MET A 332 40.79 -22.23 -11.14
CA MET A 332 41.72 -21.13 -10.86
C MET A 332 42.44 -21.31 -9.51
N SER A 333 41.74 -21.86 -8.50
CA SER A 333 42.35 -22.21 -7.22
C SER A 333 43.39 -23.32 -7.34
N LEU A 334 43.13 -24.37 -8.11
CA LEU A 334 44.07 -25.49 -8.31
C LEU A 334 45.30 -25.05 -9.12
N ILE A 335 45.10 -24.21 -10.13
CA ILE A 335 46.21 -23.64 -10.91
C ILE A 335 47.13 -22.83 -10.00
N SER A 336 46.56 -21.98 -9.12
CA SER A 336 47.35 -21.21 -8.17
C SER A 336 48.14 -22.10 -7.21
N GLN A 337 47.58 -23.23 -6.75
CA GLN A 337 48.30 -24.16 -5.85
C GLN A 337 49.52 -24.81 -6.52
N VAL A 338 49.41 -25.19 -7.79
CA VAL A 338 50.56 -25.72 -8.54
C VAL A 338 51.60 -24.62 -8.82
N GLN A 339 51.14 -23.40 -9.16
CA GLN A 339 52.02 -22.27 -9.44
C GLN A 339 52.73 -21.73 -8.18
N ASP A 340 52.14 -21.89 -6.99
CA ASP A 340 52.79 -21.55 -5.72
C ASP A 340 54.06 -22.42 -5.49
N LEU A 341 54.07 -23.66 -5.99
CA LEU A 341 55.22 -24.57 -5.93
C LEU A 341 56.17 -24.41 -7.14
N PHE A 342 55.61 -24.12 -8.32
CA PHE A 342 56.33 -24.00 -9.59
C PHE A 342 55.94 -22.69 -10.31
N PRO A 343 56.51 -21.54 -9.88
CA PRO A 343 56.11 -20.22 -10.40
C PRO A 343 56.48 -20.01 -11.87
N ASP A 344 57.40 -20.83 -12.40
CA ASP A 344 57.88 -20.75 -13.78
C ASP A 344 56.89 -21.37 -14.80
N LEU A 345 55.84 -22.05 -14.33
CA LEU A 345 54.84 -22.68 -15.19
C LEU A 345 53.68 -21.72 -15.53
N GLY A 346 53.41 -21.59 -16.82
CA GLY A 346 52.28 -20.81 -17.35
C GLY A 346 50.93 -21.42 -16.97
N SER A 347 49.92 -20.57 -16.71
CA SER A 347 48.61 -21.02 -16.23
C SER A 347 47.87 -21.89 -17.24
N GLY A 348 48.12 -21.71 -18.54
CA GLY A 348 47.57 -22.55 -19.60
C GLY A 348 48.23 -23.93 -19.66
N PHE A 349 49.53 -24.00 -19.39
CA PHE A 349 50.23 -25.28 -19.28
C PHE A 349 49.78 -26.09 -18.05
N VAL A 350 49.58 -25.42 -16.90
CA VAL A 350 49.05 -26.06 -15.69
C VAL A 350 47.64 -26.61 -15.91
N VAL A 351 46.79 -25.93 -16.69
CA VAL A 351 45.47 -26.46 -17.08
C VAL A 351 45.61 -27.76 -17.88
N LYS A 352 46.55 -27.84 -18.83
CA LYS A 352 46.77 -29.07 -19.60
C LYS A 352 47.27 -30.24 -18.74
N LEU A 353 48.07 -29.95 -17.71
CA LEU A 353 48.49 -30.94 -16.71
C LEU A 353 47.29 -31.40 -15.87
N LEU A 354 46.47 -30.47 -15.36
CA LEU A 354 45.28 -30.79 -14.59
C LEU A 354 44.25 -31.57 -15.42
N ASP A 355 44.07 -31.24 -16.69
CA ASP A 355 43.20 -32.00 -17.61
C ASP A 355 43.71 -33.44 -17.83
N ALA A 356 45.04 -33.65 -17.90
CA ALA A 356 45.63 -34.97 -18.11
C ALA A 356 45.56 -35.88 -16.87
N TYR A 357 45.63 -35.31 -15.67
CA TYR A 357 45.64 -36.04 -14.40
C TYR A 357 44.33 -35.88 -13.59
N GLY A 358 43.26 -35.37 -14.20
CA GLY A 358 41.92 -35.34 -13.62
C GLY A 358 41.72 -34.35 -12.46
N ASP A 359 42.29 -33.15 -12.57
CA ASP A 359 42.28 -32.08 -11.57
C ASP A 359 42.95 -32.45 -10.21
N ASP A 360 43.80 -33.49 -10.16
CA ASP A 360 44.58 -33.88 -8.97
C ASP A 360 45.95 -33.20 -8.91
N VAL A 361 46.11 -32.27 -7.96
CA VAL A 361 47.32 -31.47 -7.75
C VAL A 361 48.52 -32.32 -7.29
N GLU A 362 48.28 -33.37 -6.50
CA GLU A 362 49.36 -34.19 -5.93
C GLU A 362 50.02 -35.06 -7.01
N GLN A 363 49.22 -35.61 -7.94
CA GLN A 363 49.77 -36.36 -9.07
C GLN A 363 50.49 -35.46 -10.07
N VAL A 364 49.94 -34.28 -10.34
CA VAL A 364 50.60 -33.28 -11.21
C VAL A 364 51.96 -32.90 -10.65
N THR A 365 52.04 -32.61 -9.36
CA THR A 365 53.29 -32.22 -8.69
C THR A 365 54.29 -33.38 -8.62
N ALA A 366 53.85 -34.60 -8.32
CA ALA A 366 54.72 -35.78 -8.32
C ALA A 366 55.34 -36.06 -9.69
N HIS A 367 54.54 -36.06 -10.76
CA HIS A 367 55.05 -36.29 -12.12
C HIS A 367 55.94 -35.15 -12.65
N LEU A 368 55.75 -33.93 -12.15
CA LEU A 368 56.60 -32.80 -12.46
C LEU A 368 57.97 -32.90 -11.74
N LEU A 369 58.01 -33.40 -10.51
CA LEU A 369 59.24 -33.63 -9.74
C LEU A 369 60.04 -34.83 -10.26
N ASP A 370 59.36 -35.94 -10.58
CA ASP A 370 60.00 -37.16 -11.07
C ASP A 370 60.42 -37.07 -12.56
N GLY A 371 60.01 -36.01 -13.25
CA GLY A 371 60.32 -35.79 -14.68
C GLY A 371 59.66 -36.82 -15.61
N SER A 372 58.59 -37.47 -15.14
CA SER A 372 57.95 -38.60 -15.82
C SER A 372 56.72 -38.20 -16.66
N LEU A 373 56.71 -36.97 -17.20
CA LEU A 373 55.59 -36.47 -17.99
C LEU A 373 55.47 -37.24 -19.33
N PRO A 374 54.25 -37.53 -19.81
CA PRO A 374 54.01 -38.06 -21.15
C PRO A 374 54.67 -37.19 -22.22
N ALA A 375 55.18 -37.82 -23.30
CA ALA A 375 55.93 -37.12 -24.36
C ALA A 375 55.19 -35.89 -24.93
N TYR A 376 53.87 -35.97 -25.08
CA TYR A 376 53.04 -34.87 -25.58
C TYR A 376 52.90 -33.68 -24.62
N LEU A 377 53.15 -33.86 -23.32
CA LEU A 377 53.19 -32.79 -22.31
C LEU A 377 54.61 -32.30 -22.03
N ALA A 378 55.62 -33.17 -22.22
CA ALA A 378 57.02 -32.80 -22.11
C ALA A 378 57.48 -31.86 -23.24
N GLU A 379 56.90 -32.01 -24.44
CA GLU A 379 57.16 -31.18 -25.63
C GLU A 379 56.29 -29.91 -25.70
N ALA A 380 55.27 -29.79 -24.85
CA ALA A 380 54.39 -28.62 -24.82
C ALA A 380 55.07 -27.39 -24.18
N ASP A 381 54.62 -26.19 -24.57
CA ASP A 381 55.16 -24.94 -24.07
C ASP A 381 54.81 -24.76 -22.58
N ARG A 382 55.85 -24.81 -21.74
CA ARG A 382 55.72 -24.68 -20.28
C ARG A 382 55.33 -23.27 -19.83
N THR A 383 55.49 -22.27 -20.69
CA THR A 383 55.24 -20.85 -20.36
C THR A 383 53.88 -20.35 -20.83
N GLU A 384 53.08 -21.20 -21.47
CA GLU A 384 51.77 -20.85 -22.04
C GLU A 384 50.80 -20.33 -20.97
N GLN A 385 50.33 -19.09 -21.11
CA GLN A 385 49.36 -18.46 -20.22
C GLN A 385 47.93 -18.57 -20.77
N LEU A 386 46.94 -18.61 -19.87
CA LEU A 386 45.53 -18.50 -20.23
C LEU A 386 45.24 -17.13 -20.89
N PRO A 387 44.39 -17.07 -21.93
CA PRO A 387 43.98 -15.81 -22.55
C PRO A 387 43.26 -14.92 -21.51
N GLN A 388 43.82 -13.74 -21.21
CA GLN A 388 43.09 -12.74 -20.40
C GLN A 388 42.04 -12.06 -21.28
N PRO A 389 40.82 -11.80 -20.77
CA PRO A 389 39.82 -11.06 -21.53
C PRO A 389 40.34 -9.64 -21.82
N ALA A 390 40.46 -9.31 -23.11
CA ALA A 390 40.78 -7.96 -23.56
C ALA A 390 39.70 -6.98 -23.08
N GLU A 391 40.11 -5.93 -22.38
CA GLU A 391 39.28 -4.79 -22.03
C GLU A 391 38.74 -4.13 -23.32
N THR A 392 37.54 -4.53 -23.72
CA THR A 392 36.75 -3.84 -24.75
C THR A 392 35.54 -3.22 -24.05
N PRO A 393 35.40 -1.88 -24.02
CA PRO A 393 34.22 -1.25 -23.44
C PRO A 393 33.03 -1.46 -24.38
N PRO A 394 31.90 -2.02 -23.92
CA PRO A 394 30.68 -2.02 -24.71
C PRO A 394 30.08 -0.61 -24.72
N GLU A 395 30.20 0.03 -25.88
CA GLU A 395 29.48 1.23 -26.27
C GLU A 395 27.98 0.90 -26.40
N LEU A 396 27.10 1.54 -25.61
CA LEU A 396 25.71 1.94 -25.90
C LEU A 396 24.89 2.28 -24.62
N ALA A 397 24.98 3.54 -24.15
CA ALA A 397 23.86 4.38 -23.66
C ALA A 397 24.39 5.77 -23.23
N PRO A 398 23.76 6.90 -23.63
CA PRO A 398 24.31 8.24 -23.42
C PRO A 398 24.02 8.78 -22.00
N HIS A 399 25.08 9.29 -21.37
CA HIS A 399 25.08 10.26 -20.27
C HIS A 399 24.35 9.91 -18.95
N LEU A 400 25.04 9.14 -18.10
CA LEU A 400 25.11 9.46 -16.67
C LEU A 400 26.59 9.55 -16.28
N ALA A 401 27.17 10.74 -16.41
CA ALA A 401 28.40 11.03 -15.68
C ALA A 401 28.09 10.83 -14.19
N PRO A 402 28.89 10.05 -13.43
CA PRO A 402 28.76 10.00 -12.00
C PRO A 402 29.14 11.39 -11.49
N ARG A 403 28.13 12.24 -11.22
CA ARG A 403 28.35 13.40 -10.36
C ARG A 403 28.85 12.83 -9.04
N SER A 404 30.09 13.18 -8.68
CA SER A 404 30.63 12.98 -7.35
C SER A 404 29.60 13.52 -6.35
N THR A 405 28.82 12.63 -5.76
CA THR A 405 27.96 12.99 -4.64
C THR A 405 28.88 12.95 -3.43
N PRO A 406 29.24 14.08 -2.82
CA PRO A 406 29.88 14.03 -1.52
C PRO A 406 28.95 13.24 -0.58
N PRO A 407 29.50 12.40 0.32
CA PRO A 407 28.68 11.59 1.20
C PRO A 407 27.67 12.47 1.94
N PRO A 408 26.42 12.03 2.13
CA PRO A 408 25.40 12.83 2.78
C PRO A 408 25.90 13.28 4.15
N GLN A 409 26.13 14.59 4.30
CA GLN A 409 26.49 15.17 5.59
C GLN A 409 25.29 14.99 6.52
N ARG A 410 25.52 14.24 7.60
CA ARG A 410 24.53 14.03 8.65
C ARG A 410 24.32 15.35 9.37
N ARG A 411 23.17 15.99 9.16
CA ARG A 411 22.85 17.23 9.84
C ARG A 411 22.21 16.97 11.20
N ASN A 412 22.71 17.60 12.26
CA ASN A 412 22.09 17.57 13.58
C ASN A 412 21.10 18.74 13.75
N VAL A 413 20.27 18.71 14.79
CA VAL A 413 19.29 19.76 15.13
C VAL A 413 19.96 21.10 15.46
N PHE A 414 21.25 21.08 15.82
CA PHE A 414 22.06 22.25 16.14
C PHE A 414 22.89 22.77 14.95
N ASP A 415 22.81 22.12 13.78
CA ASP A 415 23.54 22.59 12.60
C ASP A 415 22.97 23.93 12.11
N ASN A 416 23.84 24.92 11.92
CA ASN A 416 23.54 26.29 11.50
C ASN A 416 22.81 27.15 12.55
N ASP A 417 22.86 26.78 13.83
CA ASP A 417 22.41 27.68 14.90
C ASP A 417 23.42 28.82 15.16
N GLU A 418 23.08 29.76 16.05
CA GLU A 418 23.95 30.90 16.36
C GLU A 418 25.33 30.45 16.86
N LEU A 419 25.39 29.33 17.58
CA LEU A 419 26.60 28.80 18.20
C LEU A 419 27.49 28.11 17.15
N ASP A 420 26.90 27.31 16.27
CA ASP A 420 27.57 26.64 15.15
C ASP A 420 28.12 27.65 14.12
N ARG A 421 27.42 28.78 13.95
CA ARG A 421 27.88 29.91 13.12
C ARG A 421 28.88 30.83 13.82
N LEU A 422 29.27 30.53 15.07
CA LEU A 422 30.15 31.36 15.91
C LEU A 422 29.67 32.81 16.04
N ALA A 423 28.37 33.04 15.91
CA ALA A 423 27.73 34.36 15.97
C ALA A 423 27.19 34.67 17.38
N VAL A 424 27.50 33.82 18.37
CA VAL A 424 27.11 34.05 19.78
C VAL A 424 28.08 35.00 20.45
N ASP A 425 27.53 36.01 21.11
CA ASP A 425 28.27 36.94 21.93
C ASP A 425 28.95 36.24 23.12
N ALA A 426 30.23 36.53 23.37
CA ALA A 426 31.06 35.82 24.35
C ALA A 426 30.52 35.90 25.78
N SER A 427 29.70 36.90 26.06
CA SER A 427 28.97 37.09 27.32
C SER A 427 27.96 35.97 27.65
N ARG A 428 27.45 35.27 26.61
CA ARG A 428 26.48 34.17 26.73
C ARG A 428 27.13 32.78 26.79
N LEU A 429 28.45 32.72 26.54
CA LEU A 429 29.22 31.48 26.60
C LEU A 429 29.73 31.26 28.02
N HIS A 430 29.28 30.17 28.64
CA HIS A 430 29.80 29.75 29.94
C HIS A 430 30.73 28.55 29.75
N ILE A 431 31.99 28.70 30.17
CA ILE A 431 32.97 27.63 30.14
C ILE A 431 33.02 27.04 31.55
N GLY A 432 32.60 25.78 31.69
CA GLY A 432 32.55 25.07 32.97
C GLY A 432 31.13 24.87 33.52
N ARG A 433 31.04 24.48 34.81
CA ARG A 433 29.75 24.21 35.47
C ARG A 433 29.06 25.53 35.82
N LYS A 434 28.03 25.91 35.05
CA LYS A 434 27.25 27.15 35.24
C LYS A 434 26.71 27.33 36.68
N ASN A 435 26.48 26.23 37.39
CA ASN A 435 25.75 26.18 38.65
C ASN A 435 26.53 25.47 39.77
N GLU A 436 27.84 25.69 39.87
CA GLU A 436 28.70 24.97 40.84
C GLU A 436 28.30 25.15 42.32
N LYS A 437 27.63 26.27 42.65
CA LYS A 437 27.15 26.60 44.01
C LYS A 437 25.69 26.22 44.27
N LEU A 438 24.97 25.72 43.27
CA LEU A 438 23.54 25.38 43.40
C LEU A 438 23.40 23.90 43.74
N THR A 439 22.70 23.62 44.84
CA THR A 439 22.35 22.26 45.27
C THR A 439 21.30 21.67 44.33
N ALA A 440 21.34 20.34 44.11
CA ALA A 440 20.40 19.65 43.22
C ALA A 440 18.93 19.96 43.55
N ASP A 441 18.59 20.11 44.83
CA ASP A 441 17.24 20.44 45.28
C ASP A 441 16.79 21.84 44.83
N THR A 442 17.70 22.82 44.81
CA THR A 442 17.40 24.18 44.35
C THR A 442 17.11 24.21 42.84
N ILE A 443 17.85 23.43 42.06
CA ILE A 443 17.65 23.31 40.60
C ILE A 443 16.34 22.58 40.28
N LEU A 444 15.98 21.55 41.07
CA LEU A 444 14.73 20.81 40.90
C LEU A 444 13.49 21.59 41.35
N SER A 445 13.67 22.54 42.28
CA SER A 445 12.59 23.44 42.73
C SER A 445 12.26 24.53 41.70
N ASP A 446 13.20 24.88 40.83
CA ASP A 446 12.99 25.87 39.76
C ASP A 446 12.24 25.25 38.57
N ARG A 447 10.91 25.43 38.56
CA ARG A 447 10.02 24.97 37.49
C ARG A 447 9.88 25.94 36.32
N SER A 448 10.65 27.03 36.28
CA SER A 448 10.52 28.08 35.24
C SER A 448 10.77 27.56 33.82
N ALA A 449 11.68 26.59 33.65
CA ALA A 449 11.99 25.94 32.38
C ALA A 449 11.36 24.53 32.24
N ALA A 450 10.54 24.10 33.21
CA ALA A 450 9.92 22.78 33.16
C ALA A 450 8.88 22.73 32.02
N PRO A 451 8.93 21.73 31.12
CA PRO A 451 7.92 21.58 30.08
C PRO A 451 6.51 21.55 30.69
N GLN A 452 5.59 22.36 30.14
CA GLN A 452 4.22 22.43 30.63
C GLN A 452 3.64 21.01 30.68
N LYS A 453 3.22 20.55 31.87
CA LYS A 453 2.64 19.22 32.08
C LYS A 453 1.52 18.90 31.09
N ALA A 454 0.77 19.92 30.66
CA ALA A 454 -0.27 19.80 29.64
C ALA A 454 0.26 19.34 28.28
N ALA A 455 1.44 19.80 27.84
CA ALA A 455 2.04 19.39 26.57
C ALA A 455 2.55 17.94 26.62
N ILE A 456 3.10 17.51 27.76
CA ILE A 456 3.51 16.11 27.97
C ILE A 456 2.29 15.19 28.00
N LEU A 457 1.23 15.58 28.72
CA LEU A 457 -0.02 14.81 28.76
C LEU A 457 -0.75 14.79 27.43
N SER A 458 -0.71 15.89 26.67
CA SER A 458 -1.21 15.95 25.29
C SER A 458 -0.43 15.02 24.36
N ALA A 459 0.90 15.01 24.46
CA ALA A 459 1.74 14.13 23.66
C ALA A 459 1.52 12.65 24.02
N LEU A 460 1.29 12.34 25.30
CA LEU A 460 0.96 10.99 25.76
C LEU A 460 -0.46 10.56 25.37
N ALA A 461 -1.43 11.48 25.36
CA ALA A 461 -2.79 11.19 24.89
C ALA A 461 -2.87 11.03 23.36
N ALA A 462 -1.96 11.65 22.61
CA ALA A 462 -1.80 11.43 21.18
C ALA A 462 -1.01 10.14 20.86
N PHE A 463 -0.37 9.52 21.85
CA PHE A 463 0.25 8.21 21.75
C PHE A 463 -0.79 7.14 22.09
N ASP A 464 -1.51 6.70 21.06
CA ASP A 464 -2.38 5.54 21.17
C ASP A 464 -1.51 4.27 21.16
N LEU A 465 -1.43 3.59 22.31
CA LEU A 465 -0.63 2.37 22.47
C LEU A 465 -1.28 1.15 21.80
N ASP A 466 -2.52 1.28 21.33
CA ASP A 466 -3.29 0.25 20.63
C ASP A 466 -3.40 0.51 19.10
N ASP A 467 -2.66 1.52 18.57
CA ASP A 467 -2.50 1.77 17.12
C ASP A 467 -1.31 0.98 16.54
N ASP A 468 -1.09 -0.25 17.02
CA ASP A 468 -0.27 -1.25 16.35
C ASP A 468 -1.13 -2.08 15.41
N GLU A 469 -1.61 -1.42 14.34
CA GLU A 469 -2.29 -2.07 13.21
C GLU A 469 -1.53 -3.36 12.84
N ARG A 470 -2.23 -4.49 12.93
CA ARG A 470 -1.70 -5.82 12.71
C ARG A 470 -0.99 -5.88 11.35
N ASP A 471 0.30 -6.22 11.38
CA ASP A 471 1.15 -6.37 10.19
C ASP A 471 0.66 -7.53 9.31
N ASP A 472 -0.16 -7.20 8.30
CA ASP A 472 -0.78 -8.13 7.34
C ASP A 472 0.20 -8.68 6.30
N THR A 473 1.49 -8.30 6.40
CA THR A 473 2.60 -8.79 5.57
C THR A 473 2.73 -10.31 5.55
N TYR A 474 2.23 -11.02 6.58
CA TYR A 474 2.27 -12.48 6.68
C TYR A 474 0.89 -13.17 6.65
N ASP A 475 -0.20 -12.42 6.54
CA ASP A 475 -1.54 -13.01 6.39
C ASP A 475 -1.76 -13.53 4.95
N ALA A 476 -0.91 -13.14 3.99
CA ALA A 476 -0.93 -13.60 2.60
C ALA A 476 -0.10 -14.87 2.34
N GLU A 477 0.64 -15.37 3.34
CA GLU A 477 1.38 -16.63 3.25
C GLU A 477 0.61 -17.75 3.98
N ASP A 478 -0.55 -18.11 3.43
CA ASP A 478 -1.11 -19.46 3.59
C ASP A 478 -0.23 -20.44 2.78
N VAL A 479 0.97 -20.67 3.30
CA VAL A 479 1.94 -21.62 2.76
C VAL A 479 1.62 -23.02 3.27
N GLY A 480 0.69 -23.66 2.57
CA GLY A 480 0.79 -25.08 2.27
C GLY A 480 -0.05 -26.01 3.12
N GLY A 481 -1.09 -26.57 2.48
CA GLY A 481 -1.41 -27.98 2.66
C GLY A 481 -2.88 -28.32 2.91
N THR A 482 -3.77 -28.00 1.97
CA THR A 482 -4.80 -28.93 1.47
C THR A 482 -5.50 -28.29 0.28
N VAL A 483 -5.53 -28.99 -0.85
CA VAL A 483 -6.34 -28.64 -2.01
C VAL A 483 -7.81 -28.91 -1.63
N GLU A 484 -8.56 -27.92 -1.16
CA GLU A 484 -10.02 -27.97 -1.22
C GLU A 484 -10.45 -27.47 -2.61
N PRO A 485 -11.24 -28.25 -3.37
CA PRO A 485 -11.92 -27.73 -4.55
C PRO A 485 -12.88 -26.63 -4.08
N GLY A 486 -12.95 -25.50 -4.78
CA GLY A 486 -13.89 -24.45 -4.47
C GLY A 486 -15.33 -24.95 -4.61
N TYR A 487 -16.03 -25.09 -3.48
CA TYR A 487 -17.46 -25.35 -3.42
C TYR A 487 -18.21 -24.05 -3.14
N ASP A 488 -19.39 -23.92 -3.75
CA ASP A 488 -20.27 -22.75 -3.67
C ASP A 488 -20.64 -22.40 -2.22
N GLU A 489 -20.93 -21.12 -1.95
CA GLU A 489 -21.30 -20.58 -0.63
C GLU A 489 -22.51 -21.30 0.01
N VAL A 490 -23.31 -22.00 -0.80
CA VAL A 490 -24.45 -22.83 -0.37
C VAL A 490 -23.99 -24.14 0.29
N ASP A 491 -22.86 -24.72 -0.11
CA ASP A 491 -22.35 -25.98 0.45
C ASP A 491 -21.71 -25.81 1.84
N ILE A 492 -21.22 -24.60 2.15
CA ILE A 492 -20.64 -24.29 3.47
C ILE A 492 -21.73 -24.32 4.55
N ASP A 493 -22.90 -23.74 4.26
CA ASP A 493 -24.04 -23.71 5.18
C ASP A 493 -24.63 -25.11 5.39
N VAL A 494 -24.68 -25.95 4.35
CA VAL A 494 -25.09 -27.36 4.46
C VAL A 494 -24.11 -28.16 5.32
N ARG A 495 -22.80 -27.93 5.14
CA ARG A 495 -21.76 -28.61 5.93
C ARG A 495 -21.81 -28.19 7.40
N GLU A 496 -22.02 -26.91 7.71
CA GLU A 496 -22.11 -26.43 9.08
C GLU A 496 -23.36 -26.94 9.82
N LYS A 497 -24.52 -26.99 9.13
CA LYS A 497 -25.75 -27.63 9.64
C LYS A 497 -25.56 -29.11 9.94
N ASN A 498 -24.91 -29.83 9.02
CA ASN A 498 -24.60 -31.25 9.21
C ASN A 498 -23.64 -31.45 10.40
N GLU A 499 -22.62 -30.61 10.55
CA GLU A 499 -21.70 -30.66 11.69
C GLU A 499 -22.40 -30.39 13.03
N GLU A 500 -23.40 -29.50 13.06
CA GLU A 500 -24.21 -29.23 14.26
C GLU A 500 -25.05 -30.44 14.68
N VAL A 501 -25.78 -31.05 13.74
CA VAL A 501 -26.63 -32.23 13.97
C VAL A 501 -25.79 -33.42 14.45
N LEU A 502 -24.64 -33.67 13.79
CA LEU A 502 -23.72 -34.74 14.18
C LEU A 502 -23.11 -34.49 15.57
N PHE A 503 -22.77 -33.25 15.89
CA PHE A 503 -22.23 -32.89 17.21
C PHE A 503 -23.25 -33.04 18.34
N LYS A 504 -24.51 -32.65 18.13
CA LYS A 504 -25.61 -32.88 19.09
C LYS A 504 -25.87 -34.37 19.31
N ALA A 505 -25.87 -35.17 18.25
CA ALA A 505 -26.04 -36.62 18.35
C ALA A 505 -24.85 -37.29 19.05
N TYR A 506 -23.62 -36.83 18.77
CA TYR A 506 -22.39 -37.36 19.38
C TYR A 506 -22.29 -37.05 20.87
N THR A 507 -22.72 -35.85 21.29
CA THR A 507 -22.76 -35.46 22.71
C THR A 507 -23.87 -36.15 23.48
N THR A 508 -25.00 -36.45 22.84
CA THR A 508 -26.15 -37.12 23.49
C THR A 508 -25.96 -38.64 23.59
N SER A 509 -25.44 -39.28 22.53
CA SER A 509 -25.29 -40.73 22.46
C SER A 509 -24.19 -41.12 21.47
N SER A 510 -22.97 -41.30 21.99
CA SER A 510 -21.80 -41.67 21.19
C SER A 510 -21.94 -43.05 20.52
N ASP A 511 -22.71 -43.96 21.12
CA ASP A 511 -22.93 -45.32 20.61
C ASP A 511 -23.66 -45.37 19.24
N LEU A 512 -24.36 -44.30 18.86
CA LEU A 512 -25.01 -44.18 17.54
C LEU A 512 -24.01 -44.14 16.38
N PHE A 513 -22.71 -43.98 16.66
CA PHE A 513 -21.64 -43.91 15.68
C PHE A 513 -20.83 -45.21 15.56
N ASN A 514 -21.21 -46.27 16.28
CA ASN A 514 -20.55 -47.57 16.20
C ASN A 514 -20.82 -48.26 14.85
N ARG A 515 -19.81 -49.01 14.38
CA ARG A 515 -19.78 -49.73 13.10
C ARG A 515 -20.63 -51.01 13.05
N ASP A 516 -21.44 -51.27 14.07
CA ASP A 516 -22.17 -52.53 14.21
C ASP A 516 -23.37 -52.62 13.25
N ALA A 517 -23.66 -53.83 12.77
CA ALA A 517 -24.81 -54.06 11.89
C ALA A 517 -26.17 -53.80 12.58
N ALA A 518 -26.21 -53.81 13.92
CA ALA A 518 -27.39 -53.48 14.70
C ALA A 518 -27.60 -51.95 14.80
N THR A 519 -26.53 -51.17 14.99
CA THR A 519 -26.59 -49.70 15.06
C THR A 519 -26.88 -49.09 13.69
N ARG A 520 -26.28 -49.63 12.61
CA ARG A 520 -26.57 -49.22 11.22
C ARG A 520 -28.03 -49.41 10.80
N ARG A 521 -28.71 -50.41 11.36
CA ARG A 521 -30.14 -50.69 11.12
C ARG A 521 -31.08 -50.03 12.13
N SER A 522 -30.54 -49.29 13.10
CA SER A 522 -31.36 -48.63 14.12
C SER A 522 -32.14 -47.46 13.53
N SER A 523 -33.33 -47.19 14.08
CA SER A 523 -34.18 -46.07 13.66
C SER A 523 -33.50 -44.71 13.89
N ALA A 524 -32.74 -44.58 14.98
CA ALA A 524 -31.97 -43.36 15.29
C ALA A 524 -30.88 -43.07 14.25
N ARG A 525 -30.18 -44.11 13.77
CA ARG A 525 -29.20 -43.99 12.69
C ARG A 525 -29.85 -43.65 11.36
N ALA A 526 -31.01 -44.25 11.05
CA ALA A 526 -31.77 -43.92 9.86
C ALA A 526 -32.26 -42.46 9.85
N ALA A 527 -32.72 -41.95 11.01
CA ALA A 527 -33.10 -40.54 11.16
C ALA A 527 -31.93 -39.59 10.91
N LEU A 528 -30.75 -39.90 11.48
CA LEU A 528 -29.54 -39.09 11.34
C LEU A 528 -29.02 -39.07 9.89
N LYS A 529 -29.17 -40.17 9.14
CA LYS A 529 -28.91 -40.20 7.69
C LYS A 529 -29.89 -39.34 6.90
N ASN A 530 -31.17 -39.40 7.23
CA ASN A 530 -32.19 -38.61 6.56
C ASN A 530 -32.02 -37.10 6.82
N GLU A 531 -31.55 -36.72 8.01
CA GLU A 531 -31.33 -35.33 8.40
C GLU A 531 -30.05 -34.74 7.80
N THR A 532 -28.96 -35.53 7.74
CA THR A 532 -27.66 -35.06 7.25
C THR A 532 -27.42 -35.32 5.75
N GLY A 533 -28.20 -36.18 5.12
CA GLY A 533 -27.98 -36.66 3.75
C GLY A 533 -26.70 -37.49 3.57
N MET A 534 -26.05 -37.90 4.65
CA MET A 534 -24.77 -38.62 4.63
C MET A 534 -24.93 -40.15 4.63
N THR A 535 -23.94 -40.85 4.07
CA THR A 535 -23.84 -42.32 4.14
C THR A 535 -23.35 -42.79 5.51
N ASP A 536 -23.61 -44.05 5.87
CA ASP A 536 -23.17 -44.60 7.16
C ASP A 536 -21.66 -44.52 7.36
N GLU A 537 -20.88 -44.67 6.29
CA GLU A 537 -19.42 -44.59 6.31
C GLU A 537 -18.94 -43.16 6.59
N ALA A 538 -19.61 -42.15 6.04
CA ALA A 538 -19.28 -40.74 6.27
C ALA A 538 -19.56 -40.32 7.72
N ILE A 539 -20.70 -40.78 8.28
CA ILE A 539 -21.09 -40.48 9.66
C ILE A 539 -20.15 -41.20 10.66
N GLU A 540 -19.79 -42.45 10.39
CA GLU A 540 -18.77 -43.18 11.17
C GLU A 540 -17.38 -42.51 11.09
N GLY A 541 -16.96 -42.15 9.88
CA GLY A 541 -15.68 -41.48 9.64
C GLY A 541 -15.59 -40.14 10.37
N TRP A 542 -16.69 -39.37 10.40
CA TRP A 542 -16.76 -38.11 11.14
C TRP A 542 -16.52 -38.31 12.64
N ALA A 543 -17.17 -39.31 13.27
CA ALA A 543 -17.00 -39.58 14.70
C ALA A 543 -15.59 -40.08 15.04
N ILE A 544 -14.98 -40.89 14.17
CA ILE A 544 -13.59 -41.35 14.34
C ILE A 544 -12.62 -40.15 14.30
N MET A 545 -12.80 -39.23 13.35
CA MET A 545 -11.95 -38.05 13.24
C MET A 545 -12.12 -37.10 14.42
N THR A 546 -13.36 -36.88 14.87
CA THR A 546 -13.65 -36.05 16.05
C THR A 546 -13.09 -36.67 17.34
N GLY A 547 -13.09 -37.99 17.47
CA GLY A 547 -12.47 -38.71 18.59
C GLY A 547 -10.93 -38.71 18.57
N ARG A 548 -10.31 -38.69 17.39
CA ARG A 548 -8.85 -38.62 17.22
C ARG A 548 -8.28 -37.22 17.49
N ASP A 549 -9.04 -36.19 17.14
CA ASP A 549 -8.60 -34.79 17.22
C ASP A 549 -9.30 -34.03 18.37
N PRO A 550 -8.73 -34.00 19.60
CA PRO A 550 -9.35 -33.30 20.73
C PRO A 550 -9.45 -31.78 20.52
N ARG A 551 -8.66 -31.21 19.59
CA ARG A 551 -8.76 -29.80 19.17
C ARG A 551 -10.01 -29.54 18.33
N LYS A 552 -10.40 -30.49 17.48
CA LYS A 552 -11.62 -30.41 16.67
C LYS A 552 -12.84 -30.47 17.57
N LEU A 553 -12.84 -31.37 18.56
CA LEU A 553 -13.90 -31.47 19.56
C LEU A 553 -14.07 -30.16 20.34
N ARG A 554 -12.99 -29.57 20.88
CA ARG A 554 -13.06 -28.27 21.59
C ARG A 554 -13.58 -27.12 20.71
N ARG A 555 -13.26 -27.14 19.42
CA ARG A 555 -13.77 -26.14 18.46
C ARG A 555 -15.27 -26.31 18.25
N LEU A 556 -15.75 -27.53 18.10
CA LEU A 556 -17.18 -27.83 17.96
C LEU A 556 -17.94 -27.51 19.27
N GLU A 557 -17.36 -27.83 20.43
CA GLU A 557 -17.89 -27.41 21.73
C GLU A 557 -17.99 -25.89 21.82
N ALA A 558 -16.91 -25.16 21.54
CA ALA A 558 -16.93 -23.70 21.57
C ALA A 558 -17.95 -23.09 20.59
N LYS A 559 -18.12 -23.69 19.40
CA LYS A 559 -19.09 -23.24 18.40
C LYS A 559 -20.54 -23.51 18.80
N PHE A 560 -20.84 -24.70 19.29
CA PHE A 560 -22.22 -25.18 19.43
C PHE A 560 -22.73 -25.25 20.88
N THR A 561 -21.88 -25.07 21.90
CA THR A 561 -22.29 -25.11 23.33
C THR A 561 -22.21 -23.76 24.05
N ALA A 562 -21.46 -22.77 23.53
CA ALA A 562 -21.02 -21.62 24.35
C ALA A 562 -21.88 -20.35 24.30
N PHE A 563 -23.05 -20.34 23.66
CA PHE A 563 -23.88 -19.13 23.59
C PHE A 563 -25.24 -19.29 24.28
N SER A 564 -25.28 -18.95 25.58
CA SER A 564 -26.52 -18.82 26.36
C SER A 564 -27.03 -17.37 26.46
N GLY A 565 -26.55 -16.46 25.60
CA GLY A 565 -27.09 -15.11 25.46
C GLY A 565 -26.88 -14.15 26.65
N GLN A 566 -26.05 -14.49 27.65
CA GLN A 566 -25.74 -13.57 28.75
C GLN A 566 -24.36 -12.93 28.55
N GLN A 567 -24.38 -11.65 28.17
CA GLN A 567 -23.20 -10.82 28.08
C GLN A 567 -22.93 -10.17 29.45
N ASN A 568 -21.73 -10.32 30.01
CA ASN A 568 -21.35 -9.63 31.24
C ASN A 568 -21.31 -8.11 30.98
N MET A 569 -22.15 -7.37 31.69
CA MET A 569 -22.15 -5.90 31.65
C MET A 569 -20.82 -5.36 32.17
N LEU A 570 -20.07 -4.68 31.30
CA LEU A 570 -18.86 -3.95 31.68
C LEU A 570 -19.26 -2.61 32.29
N ALA A 571 -18.71 -2.29 33.47
CA ALA A 571 -18.96 -1.02 34.13
C ALA A 571 -18.23 0.13 33.39
N PRO A 572 -18.83 1.33 33.28
CA PRO A 572 -18.22 2.47 32.59
C PRO A 572 -17.01 3.00 33.36
N THR A 573 -15.92 3.29 32.62
CA THR A 573 -14.58 3.62 33.12
C THR A 573 -14.30 5.12 33.30
N ALA A 574 -15.34 5.96 33.38
CA ALA A 574 -15.15 7.41 33.55
C ALA A 574 -14.92 7.78 35.03
N TYR A 575 -13.74 8.32 35.34
CA TYR A 575 -13.39 8.85 36.67
C TYR A 575 -14.22 10.11 36.99
N ARG A 576 -14.94 10.11 38.12
CA ARG A 576 -15.56 11.32 38.71
C ARG A 576 -14.89 11.65 40.03
N SER A 577 -14.41 12.89 40.16
CA SER A 577 -13.94 13.45 41.43
C SER A 577 -15.13 13.71 42.37
N SER A 578 -15.12 13.13 43.57
CA SER A 578 -16.04 13.52 44.64
C SER A 578 -15.56 14.79 45.35
N PRO A 579 -16.45 15.72 45.71
CA PRO A 579 -16.09 17.00 46.32
C PRO A 579 -16.18 16.94 47.85
N ALA A 580 -15.05 17.02 48.53
CA ALA A 580 -14.95 17.56 49.90
C ALA A 580 -13.49 17.93 50.17
N GLY A 581 -13.26 19.22 50.44
CA GLY A 581 -11.94 19.79 50.69
C GLY A 581 -11.49 19.71 52.15
N SER A 582 -10.32 20.32 52.39
CA SER A 582 -9.52 20.40 53.62
C SER A 582 -8.78 19.10 53.98
N GLY A 583 -7.47 19.08 54.23
CA GLY A 583 -6.50 20.14 54.50
C GLY A 583 -5.61 19.67 55.65
N ALA A 584 -4.29 19.77 55.47
CA ALA A 584 -3.21 19.67 56.46
C ALA A 584 -2.83 18.26 57.00
N GLU A 585 -1.63 17.84 56.58
CA GLU A 585 -0.47 17.39 57.38
C GLU A 585 -0.74 16.97 58.85
N GLU A 586 -0.38 15.73 59.22
CA GLU A 586 0.71 15.41 60.17
C GLU A 586 0.61 13.99 60.77
N SER A 587 1.79 13.35 60.83
CA SER A 587 2.33 12.41 61.83
C SER A 587 1.58 11.11 62.22
N ASP A 588 2.32 10.03 61.95
CA ASP A 588 2.73 8.97 62.88
C ASP A 588 1.78 7.87 63.40
N MET A 589 2.36 6.66 63.27
CA MET A 589 2.38 5.54 64.22
C MET A 589 1.11 4.70 64.38
N ASP A 590 1.24 3.50 63.82
CA ASP A 590 1.13 2.19 64.49
C ASP A 590 -0.05 1.90 65.41
N GLY A 591 -0.59 0.70 65.15
CA GLY A 591 -0.86 -0.21 66.26
C GLY A 591 -2.32 -0.51 66.53
N GLU A 592 -2.70 -1.66 65.99
CA GLU A 592 -3.15 -2.78 66.82
C GLU A 592 -4.62 -3.19 66.67
N SER A 593 -4.72 -4.40 66.10
CA SER A 593 -5.53 -5.56 66.49
C SER A 593 -6.90 -5.32 67.18
N GLY A 594 -7.92 -6.09 66.86
CA GLY A 594 -7.91 -7.47 66.43
C GLY A 594 -9.35 -7.94 66.28
N ARG A 595 -9.52 -8.95 65.44
CA ARG A 595 -9.77 -10.33 65.86
C ARG A 595 -11.25 -10.64 66.05
N GLY A 596 -11.71 -11.61 65.25
CA GLY A 596 -12.98 -12.29 65.44
C GLY A 596 -13.58 -12.72 64.11
N ARG A 597 -13.00 -13.69 63.38
CA ARG A 597 -13.23 -15.14 63.60
C ARG A 597 -14.72 -15.47 63.38
N GLY A 598 -15.13 -16.23 62.36
CA GLY A 598 -14.38 -16.96 61.35
C GLY A 598 -15.27 -17.99 60.64
N GLY A 599 -14.63 -18.80 59.80
CA GLY A 599 -15.10 -20.09 59.29
C GLY A 599 -16.03 -19.98 58.08
N ARG A 600 -15.91 -20.80 57.05
CA ARG A 600 -15.08 -22.00 56.77
C ARG A 600 -14.71 -21.88 55.28
N GLY A 601 -13.44 -22.01 54.88
CA GLY A 601 -12.73 -23.29 54.77
C GLY A 601 -13.09 -23.92 53.41
N GLY A 602 -12.20 -24.33 52.52
CA GLY A 602 -10.75 -24.40 52.41
C GLY A 602 -10.46 -24.51 50.90
N ALA A 603 -9.35 -23.99 50.41
CA ALA A 603 -8.06 -24.64 50.45
C ALA A 603 -7.93 -25.81 49.45
N ARG A 604 -6.85 -25.68 48.66
CA ARG A 604 -6.09 -26.74 47.96
C ARG A 604 -6.75 -27.19 46.65
N GLY A 605 -6.11 -27.07 45.48
CA GLY A 605 -4.68 -27.11 45.20
C GLY A 605 -4.25 -28.54 44.89
N ARG A 606 -3.45 -28.65 43.83
CA ARG A 606 -2.74 -29.85 43.31
C ARG A 606 -3.66 -30.81 42.53
N GLY A 607 -3.38 -31.18 41.29
CA GLY A 607 -2.11 -31.26 40.59
C GLY A 607 -1.50 -32.65 40.74
N GLN A 608 -1.26 -33.32 39.61
CA GLN A 608 -0.17 -34.27 39.32
C GLN A 608 -0.55 -35.02 38.03
N GLY A 609 0.31 -35.21 37.04
CA GLY A 609 1.74 -35.01 36.95
C GLY A 609 2.35 -36.18 36.18
N ARG A 610 3.43 -35.90 35.43
CA ARG A 610 4.62 -36.76 35.25
C ARG A 610 5.55 -36.05 34.26
N GLY A 611 6.80 -35.71 34.56
CA GLY A 611 7.62 -35.85 35.76
C GLY A 611 8.97 -35.18 35.48
N GLY A 612 9.62 -34.64 36.52
CA GLY A 612 10.98 -34.09 36.41
C GLY A 612 11.31 -33.00 37.43
N ARG A 613 11.74 -33.42 38.63
CA ARG A 613 12.59 -32.72 39.67
C ARG A 613 12.94 -31.25 39.38
N GLY A 614 12.74 -30.23 40.23
CA GLY A 614 12.49 -30.09 41.66
C GLY A 614 13.14 -28.74 42.10
N GLY A 615 12.48 -27.93 42.93
CA GLY A 615 13.16 -26.82 43.65
C GLY A 615 12.42 -25.47 43.78
N ARG A 616 11.56 -25.36 44.81
CA ARG A 616 11.11 -24.16 45.56
C ARG A 616 11.25 -22.79 44.87
N GLY A 617 10.12 -22.19 44.48
CA GLY A 617 10.03 -20.75 44.15
C GLY A 617 9.69 -19.93 45.39
N GLY A 618 10.59 -19.00 45.77
CA GLY A 618 10.42 -18.09 46.90
C GLY A 618 9.57 -16.85 46.54
N ASN A 619 9.08 -16.16 47.56
CA ASN A 619 8.27 -14.95 47.41
C ASN A 619 9.18 -13.73 47.15
N VAL A 620 8.91 -12.94 46.11
CA VAL A 620 9.78 -11.81 45.68
C VAL A 620 9.56 -10.56 46.55
N ALA A 621 8.45 -10.52 47.29
CA ALA A 621 8.01 -9.39 48.10
C ALA A 621 8.44 -9.43 49.58
N GLY A 622 9.25 -10.40 49.99
CA GLY A 622 9.68 -10.52 51.39
C GLY A 622 10.87 -9.61 51.77
N PRO A 623 11.24 -9.58 53.06
CA PRO A 623 12.30 -8.73 53.63
C PRO A 623 13.66 -8.94 52.93
N VAL A 624 14.50 -7.90 52.93
CA VAL A 624 15.73 -7.83 52.12
C VAL A 624 16.80 -8.81 52.62
N ASP A 625 16.83 -9.13 53.91
CA ASP A 625 17.86 -10.00 54.52
C ASP A 625 17.58 -11.50 54.38
N GLU A 626 16.44 -11.87 53.81
CA GLU A 626 16.06 -13.27 53.70
C GLU A 626 16.64 -13.91 52.42
N LYS A 627 17.50 -14.91 52.59
CA LYS A 627 18.22 -15.56 51.47
C LYS A 627 17.28 -16.13 50.39
N GLY A 628 16.05 -16.51 50.77
CA GLY A 628 15.03 -17.03 49.85
C GLY A 628 14.37 -15.97 48.96
N THR A 629 14.21 -14.73 49.44
CA THR A 629 13.58 -13.62 48.71
C THR A 629 14.57 -13.02 47.71
N GLN A 630 15.86 -12.94 48.08
CA GLN A 630 16.94 -12.53 47.17
C GLN A 630 17.11 -13.51 46.00
N VAL A 631 17.09 -14.82 46.25
CA VAL A 631 17.17 -15.85 45.19
C VAL A 631 15.94 -15.80 44.27
N ALA A 632 14.76 -15.50 44.81
CA ALA A 632 13.54 -15.31 44.02
C ALA A 632 13.60 -14.04 43.14
N ARG A 633 14.17 -12.93 43.66
CA ARG A 633 14.43 -11.70 42.89
C ARG A 633 15.43 -11.93 41.76
N GLN A 634 16.55 -12.60 42.05
CA GLN A 634 17.54 -12.97 41.03
C GLN A 634 16.96 -13.85 39.91
N ARG A 635 16.14 -14.85 40.24
CA ARG A 635 15.48 -15.68 39.21
C ARG A 635 14.49 -14.88 38.37
N LYS A 636 13.78 -13.92 38.97
CA LYS A 636 12.88 -13.01 38.24
C LYS A 636 13.66 -12.11 37.29
N GLU A 637 14.80 -11.56 37.71
CA GLU A 637 15.68 -10.77 36.86
C GLU A 637 16.30 -11.58 35.72
N ALA A 638 16.76 -12.81 35.99
CA ALA A 638 17.24 -13.72 34.96
C ALA A 638 16.16 -14.04 33.91
N SER A 639 14.89 -14.14 34.32
CA SER A 639 13.75 -14.37 33.41
C SER A 639 13.22 -13.11 32.71
N LYS A 640 13.63 -11.90 33.13
CA LYS A 640 13.28 -10.64 32.43
C LYS A 640 14.00 -10.54 31.09
N GLY A 641 15.22 -11.08 30.98
CA GLY A 641 15.98 -11.13 29.73
C GLY A 641 15.35 -12.02 28.65
N SER A 642 14.52 -13.00 29.02
CA SER A 642 13.88 -13.91 28.06
C SER A 642 12.53 -13.43 27.52
N ARG A 643 11.90 -12.43 28.17
CA ARG A 643 10.54 -11.94 27.80
C ARG A 643 10.54 -10.56 27.16
N ALA A 644 11.65 -9.82 27.20
CA ALA A 644 11.81 -8.54 26.52
C ALA A 644 13.01 -8.60 25.56
N ASN A 645 12.83 -8.06 24.35
CA ASN A 645 13.65 -7.87 23.13
C ASN A 645 15.22 -7.91 23.16
N HIS A 646 15.86 -8.58 24.12
CA HIS A 646 17.32 -8.65 24.30
C HIS A 646 17.97 -9.86 23.59
N ASN A 647 17.20 -10.85 23.11
CA ASN A 647 17.72 -12.00 22.36
C ASN A 647 18.35 -11.65 20.99
N ARG A 648 18.24 -10.40 20.52
CA ARG A 648 18.90 -9.95 19.27
C ARG A 648 20.41 -9.88 19.42
N ARG A 649 20.94 -9.56 20.61
CA ARG A 649 22.39 -9.46 20.86
C ARG A 649 23.04 -10.85 20.94
N ASP A 650 22.39 -11.80 21.61
CA ASP A 650 22.87 -13.19 21.72
C ASP A 650 22.76 -13.95 20.40
N GLN A 651 21.73 -13.70 19.60
CA GLN A 651 21.65 -14.24 18.24
C GLN A 651 22.72 -13.65 17.31
N ARG A 652 23.07 -12.36 17.47
CA ARG A 652 24.21 -11.77 16.75
C ARG A 652 25.53 -12.39 17.21
N ALA A 653 25.75 -12.58 18.51
CA ALA A 653 26.95 -13.24 19.04
C ALA A 653 27.07 -14.70 18.56
N ARG A 654 25.99 -15.47 18.52
CA ARG A 654 25.96 -16.83 17.97
C ARG A 654 26.22 -16.87 16.46
N LYS A 655 25.78 -15.84 15.71
CA LYS A 655 26.09 -15.71 14.27
C LYS A 655 27.56 -15.34 14.04
N MET A 656 28.14 -14.47 14.86
CA MET A 656 29.57 -14.15 14.80
C MET A 656 30.43 -15.35 15.21
N ALA A 657 29.99 -16.15 16.19
CA ALA A 657 30.71 -17.35 16.63
C ALA A 657 30.66 -18.52 15.62
N ARG A 658 29.69 -18.55 14.71
CA ARG A 658 29.64 -19.51 13.59
C ARG A 658 30.42 -19.05 12.34
N GLY A 659 31.02 -17.85 12.37
CA GLY A 659 31.80 -17.28 11.27
C GLY A 659 33.29 -17.16 11.57
N GLY A 660 33.83 -17.89 12.56
CA GLY A 660 35.23 -17.80 12.97
C GLY A 660 35.99 -19.13 12.83
N PHE A 661 36.93 -19.13 11.89
CA PHE A 661 38.08 -20.01 11.67
C PHE A 661 37.86 -21.49 11.27
N PRO A 662 38.26 -21.89 10.04
CA PRO A 662 38.55 -23.27 9.69
C PRO A 662 39.91 -23.69 10.26
N GLY A 663 39.96 -24.88 10.86
CA GLY A 663 41.14 -25.73 10.81
C GLY A 663 41.06 -26.63 9.60
#